data_AF-A0AAV0CKU9-F1
#
_entry.id   AF-A0AAV0CKU9-F1
#
_cell.length_a   1.000
_cell.length_b   1.000
_cell.length_c   1.000
_cell.angle_alpha   90.00
_cell.angle_beta   90.00
_cell.angle_gamma   90.00
#
_symmetry.space_group_name_H-M   'P 1'
#
loop_
_entity.id
_entity.type
_entity.pdbx_description
1 polymer ?
#
loop_
_entity_poly.entity_id
_entity_poly.type
_entity_poly.pdbx_seq_one_letter_code
_entity_poly.pdbx_strand_id
1 'polypeptide(L)'
;MSGHDSKYFSTTKKGEIPELKEELNSQYKDKRKDAVKKVIAAMTVGKDVSSLFTDVVNCMQTESLELKKLVYLYLINYAKSQPDLAILAVNTFVKDSQDPNPLIRALAVRTMGCIRVDKITEYLCDPLQRCLKDDDPYVRKTAAVCVAKLYDINAELVEDRGFLDALSDLISDNNPMVVANAVAALAEIQDNSSKSIFEITSQTLSKLLTALNECSEWGQIFILDALSRYKATDAREAENIVERVTPRLQHANCAVVLSAVKMILQQMELITSTDVVRNLCKKMAPPLVTLLSAEPEIQYVALRNINLIVQKRPTILAHEIKVFFCKYNDPIYVKMEKLEIMIKLASDRNIDQVLLEFKEYATEVDVDFVRKAVRAIGRCAIKLERAAERCISVLLELIKIKVNYVVQEAIIVIKDIFRRYPNTYESIIATLCESLDTLDEPEAKASMIWIIGEYAERIDNADELLESFLESFPEETPHVQLQLLTATVKLFLKKPTEGPQQMIQVVLNNATLETDNPDLRDRAYIYWRLLSTDPEAAKDIVLAEKPVISDDSNQLDPSLLDELLANIATLSSVYHKPTESFVSRMKITHKPEEEEFPDGAEAGFSESPAHPNESGASTPAASSSSPYNNLPGQAPAGSAAPTVVPDLLDLGVESNNSAIVPVDQPSIPARISLPVVLPASTGQGLQISAQVIRRDGQVFYSMFFENHSQIALDGFMIQFNKNTFGLAAAGPLQVPQLQPGTSASTLLPMVLFQNLSPGPPTSLLQVAVKNNQQPVWYFNDKISFHVFFIEDGKMERSTFLETWKSLPDSNEISRDFPGVAINSVDATIEHLATSNIFFIAKRKHANQEVLYLAAKIPRGIPFLIELTAVIGIPGLRCAMKTPSPDMAPLFFEAIEALLKSY
;
A
#
# COMPACT_ATOMS: atom_id res chain seq x y z
N MET A 1 -27.04 -7.97 -8.81
CA MET A 1 -28.32 -7.84 -8.06
C MET A 1 -29.43 -7.49 -9.05
N SER A 2 -30.69 -7.80 -8.76
CA SER A 2 -31.80 -7.36 -9.62
C SER A 2 -32.14 -5.89 -9.35
N GLY A 3 -32.63 -5.15 -10.36
CA GLY A 3 -33.05 -3.75 -10.18
C GLY A 3 -34.20 -3.55 -9.18
N HIS A 4 -34.85 -4.63 -8.73
CA HIS A 4 -35.89 -4.60 -7.70
C HIS A 4 -35.38 -4.64 -6.26
N ASP A 5 -34.11 -4.98 -6.01
CA ASP A 5 -33.57 -5.08 -4.65
C ASP A 5 -33.05 -3.73 -4.09
N SER A 6 -32.89 -2.71 -4.94
CA SER A 6 -32.49 -1.35 -4.55
C SER A 6 -33.46 -0.69 -3.55
N LYS A 7 -34.75 -1.04 -3.62
CA LYS A 7 -35.81 -0.53 -2.72
C LYS A 7 -35.61 -0.89 -1.24
N TYR A 8 -34.80 -1.91 -0.92
CA TYR A 8 -34.53 -2.32 0.47
C TYR A 8 -33.42 -1.48 1.13
N PHE A 9 -32.68 -0.66 0.37
CA PHE A 9 -31.60 0.20 0.87
C PHE A 9 -32.03 1.65 1.14
N SER A 10 -33.20 2.07 0.65
CA SER A 10 -33.67 3.47 0.74
C SER A 10 -34.43 3.80 2.03
N THR A 11 -34.76 2.80 2.86
CA THR A 11 -35.46 3.00 4.14
C THR A 11 -34.48 3.34 5.27
N THR A 12 -34.46 4.63 5.64
CA THR A 12 -33.64 5.20 6.73
C THR A 12 -34.44 6.15 7.64
N LYS A 13 -35.57 5.68 8.17
CA LYS A 13 -36.38 6.40 9.17
C LYS A 13 -36.22 5.81 10.58
N LYS A 14 -36.15 6.69 11.59
CA LYS A 14 -36.23 6.29 13.00
C LYS A 14 -37.59 5.65 13.28
N GLY A 15 -37.63 4.35 13.56
CA GLY A 15 -38.85 3.56 13.78
C GLY A 15 -38.86 2.16 13.15
N GLU A 16 -37.88 1.84 12.30
CA GLU A 16 -37.87 0.60 11.48
C GLU A 16 -37.70 -0.71 12.28
N ILE A 17 -36.96 -0.73 13.40
CA ILE A 17 -36.65 -1.98 14.11
C ILE A 17 -37.92 -2.67 14.68
N PRO A 18 -38.85 -1.96 15.34
CA PRO A 18 -40.17 -2.52 15.70
C PRO A 18 -40.97 -3.05 14.50
N GLU A 19 -41.03 -2.30 13.40
CA GLU A 19 -41.74 -2.71 12.18
C GLU A 19 -41.15 -4.00 11.59
N LEU A 20 -39.81 -4.07 11.50
CA LEU A 20 -39.10 -5.29 11.09
C LEU A 20 -39.38 -6.46 12.01
N LYS A 21 -39.49 -6.24 13.33
CA LYS A 21 -39.85 -7.29 14.30
C LYS A 21 -41.27 -7.82 14.07
N GLU A 22 -42.23 -6.97 13.71
CA GLU A 22 -43.57 -7.40 13.32
C GLU A 22 -43.59 -8.14 11.98
N GLU A 23 -42.84 -7.66 10.97
CA GLU A 23 -42.75 -8.33 9.67
C GLU A 23 -42.04 -9.69 9.74
N LEU A 24 -40.99 -9.83 10.56
CA LEU A 24 -40.29 -11.10 10.82
C LEU A 24 -41.17 -12.14 11.51
N ASN A 25 -42.06 -11.72 12.40
CA ASN A 25 -43.04 -12.60 13.05
C ASN A 25 -44.32 -12.82 12.22
N SER A 26 -44.37 -12.34 10.96
CA SER A 26 -45.54 -12.48 10.11
C SER A 26 -45.77 -13.93 9.64
N GLN A 27 -47.04 -14.36 9.62
CA GLN A 27 -47.41 -15.69 9.11
C GLN A 27 -47.09 -15.86 7.60
N TYR A 28 -47.10 -14.77 6.84
CA TYR A 28 -46.84 -14.77 5.40
C TYR A 28 -45.35 -14.97 5.08
N LYS A 29 -45.02 -16.00 4.29
CA LYS A 29 -43.63 -16.34 3.91
C LYS A 29 -42.93 -15.19 3.18
N ASP A 30 -43.63 -14.51 2.27
CA ASP A 30 -43.04 -13.43 1.46
C ASP A 30 -42.74 -12.17 2.30
N LYS A 31 -43.59 -11.84 3.29
CA LYS A 31 -43.32 -10.73 4.22
C LYS A 31 -42.07 -10.99 5.06
N ARG A 32 -41.91 -12.22 5.59
CA ARG A 32 -40.69 -12.62 6.32
C ARG A 32 -39.44 -12.55 5.45
N LYS A 33 -39.55 -12.95 4.18
CA LYS A 33 -38.47 -12.84 3.19
C LYS A 33 -38.06 -11.40 2.93
N ASP A 34 -39.02 -10.50 2.71
CA ASP A 34 -38.77 -9.07 2.54
C ASP A 34 -38.20 -8.43 3.81
N ALA A 35 -38.70 -8.81 4.99
CA ALA A 35 -38.17 -8.35 6.28
C ALA A 35 -36.71 -8.75 6.46
N VAL A 36 -36.35 -10.01 6.21
CA VAL A 36 -34.95 -10.46 6.29
C VAL A 36 -34.07 -9.74 5.25
N LYS A 37 -34.58 -9.46 4.03
CA LYS A 37 -33.85 -8.62 3.06
C LYS A 37 -33.57 -7.21 3.60
N LYS A 38 -34.56 -6.54 4.21
CA LYS A 38 -34.38 -5.23 4.88
C LYS A 38 -33.37 -5.32 6.04
N VAL A 39 -33.40 -6.39 6.84
CA VAL A 39 -32.43 -6.62 7.93
C VAL A 39 -31.00 -6.78 7.40
N ILE A 40 -30.80 -7.54 6.31
CA ILE A 40 -29.49 -7.68 5.66
C ILE A 40 -29.04 -6.34 5.05
N ALA A 41 -29.94 -5.55 4.45
CA ALA A 41 -29.62 -4.20 3.97
C ALA A 41 -29.22 -3.25 5.11
N ALA A 42 -29.91 -3.30 6.25
CA ALA A 42 -29.52 -2.54 7.44
C ALA A 42 -28.14 -2.97 7.98
N MET A 43 -27.85 -4.27 7.98
CA MET A 43 -26.55 -4.82 8.37
C MET A 43 -25.42 -4.38 7.42
N THR A 44 -25.64 -4.34 6.10
CA THR A 44 -24.61 -3.87 5.14
C THR A 44 -24.38 -2.36 5.19
N VAL A 45 -25.36 -1.59 5.68
CA VAL A 45 -25.22 -0.15 6.00
C VAL A 45 -24.59 0.07 7.40
N GLY A 46 -24.27 -0.99 8.15
CA GLY A 46 -23.64 -0.90 9.47
C GLY A 46 -24.58 -0.51 10.61
N LYS A 47 -25.91 -0.54 10.40
CA LYS A 47 -26.88 -0.39 11.49
C LYS A 47 -26.86 -1.64 12.37
N ASP A 48 -26.84 -1.47 13.70
CA ASP A 48 -27.01 -2.60 14.61
C ASP A 48 -28.45 -3.16 14.55
N VAL A 49 -28.57 -4.42 14.12
CA VAL A 49 -29.81 -5.21 14.07
C VAL A 49 -29.74 -6.44 15.00
N SER A 50 -28.83 -6.46 15.98
CA SER A 50 -28.68 -7.52 16.98
C SER A 50 -29.93 -7.73 17.85
N SER A 51 -30.78 -6.71 18.01
CA SER A 51 -32.05 -6.77 18.74
C SER A 51 -33.13 -7.65 18.07
N LEU A 52 -32.91 -8.05 16.81
CA LEU A 52 -33.81 -8.92 16.03
C LEU A 52 -33.35 -10.39 16.00
N PHE A 53 -32.27 -10.75 16.71
CA PHE A 53 -31.61 -12.04 16.58
C PHE A 53 -32.56 -13.23 16.79
N THR A 54 -33.37 -13.20 17.85
CA THR A 54 -34.37 -14.24 18.13
C THR A 54 -35.41 -14.36 17.02
N ASP A 55 -35.86 -13.23 16.47
CA ASP A 55 -36.88 -13.17 15.43
C ASP A 55 -36.33 -13.68 14.08
N VAL A 56 -35.06 -13.38 13.78
CA VAL A 56 -34.35 -13.90 12.60
C VAL A 56 -34.03 -15.39 12.72
N VAL A 57 -33.65 -15.88 13.91
CA VAL A 57 -33.44 -17.33 14.15
C VAL A 57 -34.76 -18.11 14.03
N ASN A 58 -35.90 -17.56 14.45
CA ASN A 58 -37.20 -18.17 14.22
C ASN A 58 -37.54 -18.31 12.71
N CYS A 59 -37.02 -17.44 11.85
CA CYS A 59 -37.14 -17.55 10.40
C CYS A 59 -36.25 -18.63 9.75
N MET A 60 -35.32 -19.24 10.49
CA MET A 60 -34.40 -20.29 10.01
C MET A 60 -35.12 -21.58 9.62
N GLN A 61 -36.24 -21.91 10.30
CA GLN A 61 -37.06 -23.09 10.01
C GLN A 61 -37.95 -22.88 8.77
N THR A 62 -37.34 -22.99 7.60
CA THR A 62 -37.96 -22.77 6.30
C THR A 62 -37.39 -23.72 5.24
N GLU A 63 -38.18 -24.09 4.24
CA GLU A 63 -37.71 -24.87 3.08
C GLU A 63 -37.07 -23.98 1.99
N SER A 64 -37.21 -22.65 2.10
CA SER A 64 -36.68 -21.72 1.10
C SER A 64 -35.17 -21.54 1.27
N LEU A 65 -34.39 -22.04 0.30
CA LEU A 65 -32.94 -21.90 0.25
C LEU A 65 -32.49 -20.42 0.27
N GLU A 66 -33.23 -19.51 -0.37
CA GLU A 66 -32.92 -18.07 -0.36
C GLU A 66 -33.05 -17.50 1.06
N LEU A 67 -34.13 -17.83 1.77
CA LEU A 67 -34.34 -17.36 3.14
C LEU A 67 -33.31 -17.98 4.11
N LYS A 68 -33.00 -19.28 3.98
CA LYS A 68 -31.91 -19.91 4.75
C LYS A 68 -30.57 -19.19 4.52
N LYS A 69 -30.18 -18.91 3.27
CA LYS A 69 -28.93 -18.19 2.95
C LYS A 69 -28.84 -16.83 3.65
N LEU A 70 -29.93 -16.05 3.64
CA LEU A 70 -29.95 -14.73 4.29
C LEU A 70 -29.88 -14.84 5.82
N VAL A 71 -30.67 -15.73 6.43
CA VAL A 71 -30.64 -15.98 7.89
C VAL A 71 -29.27 -16.49 8.35
N TYR A 72 -28.63 -17.37 7.58
CA TYR A 72 -27.30 -17.88 7.85
C TYR A 72 -26.22 -16.80 7.75
N LEU A 73 -26.34 -15.87 6.77
CA LEU A 73 -25.42 -14.73 6.65
C LEU A 73 -25.51 -13.78 7.85
N TYR A 74 -26.74 -13.49 8.31
CA TYR A 74 -26.97 -12.73 9.55
C TYR A 74 -26.34 -13.43 10.76
N LEU A 75 -26.55 -14.74 10.90
CA LEU A 75 -25.98 -15.56 11.98
C LEU A 75 -24.45 -15.52 12.02
N ILE A 76 -23.76 -15.61 10.88
CA ILE A 76 -22.29 -15.56 10.84
C ILE A 76 -21.76 -14.23 11.44
N ASN A 77 -22.43 -13.11 11.16
CA ASN A 77 -21.99 -11.80 11.61
C ASN A 77 -22.35 -11.53 13.09
N TYR A 78 -23.55 -11.91 13.54
CA TYR A 78 -24.03 -11.59 14.89
C TYR A 78 -23.83 -12.71 15.93
N ALA A 79 -23.50 -13.96 15.55
CA ALA A 79 -23.28 -15.03 16.54
C ALA A 79 -22.09 -14.75 17.48
N LYS A 80 -21.10 -13.96 17.05
CA LYS A 80 -19.99 -13.51 17.91
C LYS A 80 -20.43 -12.54 19.01
N SER A 81 -21.46 -11.72 18.76
CA SER A 81 -21.97 -10.77 19.76
C SER A 81 -23.03 -11.38 20.67
N GLN A 82 -23.67 -12.48 20.25
CA GLN A 82 -24.70 -13.18 21.02
C GLN A 82 -24.50 -14.71 21.01
N PRO A 83 -23.42 -15.24 21.61
CA PRO A 83 -23.04 -16.65 21.51
C PRO A 83 -24.07 -17.61 22.15
N ASP A 84 -24.71 -17.23 23.25
CA ASP A 84 -25.70 -18.11 23.92
C ASP A 84 -27.00 -18.24 23.13
N LEU A 85 -27.42 -17.20 22.39
CA LEU A 85 -28.58 -17.28 21.49
C LEU A 85 -28.24 -18.06 20.21
N ALA A 86 -26.98 -18.05 19.76
CA ALA A 86 -26.54 -18.84 18.61
C ALA A 86 -26.70 -20.36 18.83
N ILE A 87 -26.72 -20.84 20.09
CA ILE A 87 -27.00 -22.25 20.44
C ILE A 87 -28.37 -22.70 19.92
N LEU A 88 -29.37 -21.80 19.86
CA LEU A 88 -30.71 -22.11 19.34
C LEU A 88 -30.69 -22.52 17.87
N ALA A 89 -29.70 -22.05 17.10
CA ALA A 89 -29.53 -22.39 15.69
C ALA A 89 -28.89 -23.78 15.48
N VAL A 90 -28.14 -24.31 16.46
CA VAL A 90 -27.37 -25.58 16.34
C VAL A 90 -28.27 -26.75 15.96
N ASN A 91 -29.40 -26.93 16.65
CA ASN A 91 -30.35 -28.01 16.34
C ASN A 91 -30.88 -27.93 14.90
N THR A 92 -31.05 -26.71 14.37
CA THR A 92 -31.48 -26.49 12.99
C THR A 92 -30.34 -26.77 12.01
N PHE A 93 -29.09 -26.39 12.31
CA PHE A 93 -27.94 -26.74 11.49
C PHE A 93 -27.68 -28.26 11.43
N VAL A 94 -27.79 -28.98 12.55
CA VAL A 94 -27.64 -30.46 12.59
C VAL A 94 -28.75 -31.17 11.82
N LYS A 95 -29.97 -30.61 11.82
CA LYS A 95 -31.07 -31.09 10.97
C LYS A 95 -30.79 -30.80 9.49
N ASP A 96 -30.34 -29.59 9.17
CA ASP A 96 -30.06 -29.14 7.81
C ASP A 96 -28.83 -29.84 7.20
N SER A 97 -27.87 -30.31 8.01
CA SER A 97 -26.76 -31.16 7.57
C SER A 97 -27.22 -32.56 7.14
N GLN A 98 -28.48 -32.94 7.38
CA GLN A 98 -29.09 -34.21 6.99
C GLN A 98 -30.24 -34.00 5.98
N ASP A 99 -30.39 -32.79 5.44
CA ASP A 99 -31.41 -32.46 4.44
C ASP A 99 -31.15 -33.25 3.13
N PRO A 100 -32.18 -33.76 2.43
CA PRO A 100 -32.02 -34.42 1.14
C PRO A 100 -31.28 -33.57 0.10
N ASN A 101 -31.37 -32.24 0.18
CA ASN A 101 -30.72 -31.32 -0.75
C ASN A 101 -29.23 -31.11 -0.39
N PRO A 102 -28.26 -31.52 -1.24
CA PRO A 102 -26.83 -31.34 -0.96
C PRO A 102 -26.42 -29.88 -0.79
N LEU A 103 -27.12 -28.94 -1.45
CA LEU A 103 -26.86 -27.51 -1.29
C LEU A 103 -27.24 -27.01 0.11
N ILE A 104 -28.23 -27.62 0.77
CA ILE A 104 -28.60 -27.29 2.15
C ILE A 104 -27.60 -27.91 3.12
N ARG A 105 -27.20 -29.18 2.92
CA ARG A 105 -26.18 -29.85 3.75
C ARG A 105 -24.85 -29.09 3.76
N ALA A 106 -24.33 -28.79 2.57
CA ALA A 106 -23.09 -28.03 2.40
C ALA A 106 -23.20 -26.62 2.99
N LEU A 107 -24.34 -25.94 2.80
CA LEU A 107 -24.56 -24.60 3.35
C LEU A 107 -24.58 -24.61 4.90
N ALA A 108 -25.20 -25.63 5.53
CA ALA A 108 -25.23 -25.78 6.98
C ALA A 108 -23.82 -25.98 7.55
N VAL A 109 -23.06 -26.96 7.05
CA VAL A 109 -21.69 -27.25 7.50
C VAL A 109 -20.76 -26.04 7.28
N ARG A 110 -20.84 -25.38 6.12
CA ARG A 110 -20.06 -24.18 5.82
C ARG A 110 -20.36 -23.03 6.77
N THR A 111 -21.63 -22.83 7.14
CA THR A 111 -22.04 -21.77 8.06
C THR A 111 -21.61 -22.09 9.49
N MET A 112 -21.77 -23.34 9.96
CA MET A 112 -21.27 -23.75 11.27
C MET A 112 -19.75 -23.51 11.39
N GLY A 113 -18.95 -23.93 10.39
CA GLY A 113 -17.50 -23.70 10.38
C GLY A 113 -17.05 -22.23 10.21
N CYS A 114 -17.97 -21.31 9.92
CA CYS A 114 -17.70 -19.87 9.96
C CYS A 114 -18.03 -19.23 11.33
N ILE A 115 -18.80 -19.91 12.19
CA ILE A 115 -19.19 -19.39 13.51
C ILE A 115 -18.11 -19.78 14.53
N ARG A 116 -17.24 -18.82 14.86
CA ARG A 116 -16.18 -18.99 15.87
C ARG A 116 -16.76 -18.87 17.30
N VAL A 117 -17.46 -19.91 17.74
CA VAL A 117 -18.01 -20.04 19.11
C VAL A 117 -17.79 -21.48 19.58
N ASP A 118 -16.95 -21.67 20.60
CA ASP A 118 -16.41 -22.98 21.01
C ASP A 118 -17.49 -24.05 21.25
N LYS A 119 -18.60 -23.66 21.90
CA LYS A 119 -19.76 -24.54 22.12
C LYS A 119 -20.35 -25.12 20.82
N ILE A 120 -20.30 -24.36 19.71
CA ILE A 120 -20.82 -24.78 18.40
C ILE A 120 -19.82 -25.68 17.67
N THR A 121 -18.52 -25.47 17.90
CA THR A 121 -17.41 -26.25 17.35
C THR A 121 -17.53 -27.74 17.67
N GLU A 122 -17.90 -28.11 18.90
CA GLU A 122 -18.13 -29.53 19.27
C GLU A 122 -19.29 -30.16 18.50
N TYR A 123 -20.40 -29.44 18.32
CA TYR A 123 -21.57 -29.91 17.58
C TYR A 123 -21.35 -29.99 16.06
N LEU A 124 -20.28 -29.38 15.54
CA LEU A 124 -19.90 -29.46 14.12
C LEU A 124 -19.22 -30.80 13.77
N CYS A 125 -18.52 -31.45 14.71
CA CYS A 125 -17.71 -32.65 14.40
C CYS A 125 -18.55 -33.76 13.74
N ASP A 126 -19.70 -34.10 14.33
CA ASP A 126 -20.57 -35.18 13.85
C ASP A 126 -21.17 -34.90 12.46
N PRO A 127 -21.77 -33.72 12.19
CA PRO A 127 -22.14 -33.29 10.84
C PRO A 127 -20.97 -33.34 9.85
N LEU A 128 -19.80 -32.80 10.24
CA LEU A 128 -18.63 -32.69 9.38
C LEU A 128 -18.12 -34.06 8.95
N GLN A 129 -18.01 -35.01 9.88
CA GLN A 129 -17.54 -36.37 9.60
C GLN A 129 -18.47 -37.16 8.67
N ARG A 130 -19.79 -36.88 8.70
CA ARG A 130 -20.74 -37.40 7.71
C ARG A 130 -20.55 -36.74 6.35
N CYS A 131 -20.41 -35.41 6.33
CA CYS A 131 -20.28 -34.65 5.08
C CYS A 131 -18.95 -34.88 4.33
N LEU A 132 -17.87 -35.30 5.01
CA LEU A 132 -16.65 -35.79 4.36
C LEU A 132 -16.87 -37.11 3.59
N LYS A 133 -17.91 -37.89 3.95
CA LYS A 133 -18.27 -39.18 3.34
C LYS A 133 -19.61 -39.12 2.58
N ASP A 134 -20.07 -37.92 2.23
CA ASP A 134 -21.31 -37.69 1.47
C ASP A 134 -21.17 -38.19 0.02
N ASP A 135 -22.27 -38.65 -0.60
CA ASP A 135 -22.25 -39.05 -2.01
C ASP A 135 -21.97 -37.86 -2.96
N ASP A 136 -22.38 -36.65 -2.57
CA ASP A 136 -22.30 -35.46 -3.40
C ASP A 136 -20.92 -34.74 -3.32
N PRO A 137 -20.21 -34.53 -4.44
CA PRO A 137 -18.90 -33.87 -4.44
C PRO A 137 -18.92 -32.41 -3.95
N TYR A 138 -20.03 -31.68 -4.09
CA TYR A 138 -20.18 -30.32 -3.58
C TYR A 138 -20.23 -30.30 -2.04
N VAL A 139 -20.82 -31.33 -1.42
CA VAL A 139 -20.79 -31.50 0.03
C VAL A 139 -19.37 -31.87 0.49
N ARG A 140 -18.73 -32.88 -0.11
CA ARG A 140 -17.36 -33.30 0.28
C ARG A 140 -16.32 -32.19 0.16
N LYS A 141 -16.31 -31.43 -0.95
CA LYS A 141 -15.36 -30.30 -1.10
C LYS A 141 -15.61 -29.19 -0.07
N THR A 142 -16.87 -28.97 0.31
CA THR A 142 -17.25 -27.96 1.31
C THR A 142 -16.86 -28.42 2.72
N ALA A 143 -16.97 -29.71 3.01
CA ALA A 143 -16.47 -30.32 4.23
C ALA A 143 -14.94 -30.21 4.33
N ALA A 144 -14.19 -30.46 3.27
CA ALA A 144 -12.73 -30.29 3.24
C ALA A 144 -12.28 -28.87 3.65
N VAL A 145 -12.88 -27.83 3.06
CA VAL A 145 -12.62 -26.43 3.43
C VAL A 145 -13.08 -26.12 4.88
N CYS A 146 -14.10 -26.81 5.37
CA CYS A 146 -14.55 -26.67 6.75
C CYS A 146 -13.56 -27.27 7.77
N VAL A 147 -12.84 -28.35 7.41
CA VAL A 147 -11.77 -28.93 8.24
C VAL A 147 -10.62 -27.93 8.45
N ALA A 148 -10.17 -27.21 7.41
CA ALA A 148 -9.15 -26.18 7.55
C ALA A 148 -9.59 -25.05 8.52
N LYS A 149 -10.82 -24.55 8.36
CA LYS A 149 -11.41 -23.55 9.27
C LYS A 149 -11.57 -24.05 10.71
N LEU A 150 -11.83 -25.34 10.89
CA LEU A 150 -11.93 -25.96 12.20
C LEU A 150 -10.54 -26.04 12.86
N TYR A 151 -9.50 -26.35 12.09
CA TYR A 151 -8.10 -26.39 12.57
C TYR A 151 -7.63 -25.00 13.07
N ASP A 152 -7.99 -23.93 12.36
CA ASP A 152 -7.73 -22.53 12.77
C ASP A 152 -8.43 -22.12 14.08
N ILE A 153 -9.50 -22.83 14.49
CA ILE A 153 -10.25 -22.58 15.72
C ILE A 153 -9.74 -23.46 16.85
N ASN A 154 -9.59 -24.77 16.60
CA ASN A 154 -9.12 -25.75 17.56
C ASN A 154 -8.42 -26.92 16.82
N ALA A 155 -7.10 -26.86 16.74
CA ALA A 155 -6.28 -27.90 16.09
C ALA A 155 -6.31 -29.25 16.82
N GLU A 156 -6.33 -29.26 18.15
CA GLU A 156 -6.35 -30.49 18.97
C GLU A 156 -7.60 -31.34 18.67
N LEU A 157 -8.76 -30.70 18.59
CA LEU A 157 -10.03 -31.36 18.24
C LEU A 157 -10.02 -31.94 16.81
N VAL A 158 -9.21 -31.39 15.90
CA VAL A 158 -9.05 -31.91 14.53
C VAL A 158 -8.16 -33.15 14.50
N GLU A 159 -7.07 -33.15 15.29
CA GLU A 159 -6.20 -34.31 15.48
C GLU A 159 -6.96 -35.46 16.19
N ASP A 160 -7.58 -35.21 17.35
CA ASP A 160 -8.28 -36.22 18.17
C ASP A 160 -9.44 -36.92 17.47
N ARG A 161 -10.11 -36.23 16.54
CA ARG A 161 -11.25 -36.78 15.77
C ARG A 161 -10.82 -37.52 14.49
N GLY A 162 -9.53 -37.52 14.14
CA GLY A 162 -9.04 -38.14 12.91
C GLY A 162 -9.50 -37.43 11.62
N PHE A 163 -9.76 -36.12 11.69
CA PHE A 163 -10.17 -35.35 10.51
C PHE A 163 -9.04 -35.17 9.49
N LEU A 164 -7.78 -35.18 9.94
CA LEU A 164 -6.60 -35.12 9.06
C LEU A 164 -6.49 -36.37 8.17
N ASP A 165 -6.71 -37.56 8.73
CA ASP A 165 -6.72 -38.82 7.97
C ASP A 165 -7.85 -38.82 6.94
N ALA A 166 -9.05 -38.41 7.34
CA ALA A 166 -10.20 -38.29 6.45
C ALA A 166 -9.96 -37.27 5.30
N LEU A 167 -9.20 -36.21 5.55
CA LEU A 167 -8.82 -35.23 4.53
C LEU A 167 -7.73 -35.76 3.59
N SER A 168 -6.80 -36.58 4.10
CA SER A 168 -5.80 -37.30 3.30
C SER A 168 -6.45 -38.33 2.36
N ASP A 169 -7.45 -39.08 2.86
CA ASP A 169 -8.24 -40.01 2.03
C ASP A 169 -8.90 -39.30 0.84
N LEU A 170 -9.41 -38.07 1.03
CA LEU A 170 -10.02 -37.25 -0.03
C LEU A 170 -9.05 -36.82 -1.14
N ILE A 171 -7.72 -36.94 -0.98
CA ILE A 171 -6.77 -36.77 -2.09
C ILE A 171 -6.95 -37.89 -3.15
N SER A 172 -7.54 -39.02 -2.75
CA SER A 172 -7.84 -40.16 -3.63
C SER A 172 -9.30 -40.18 -4.12
N ASP A 173 -10.05 -39.07 -3.99
CA ASP A 173 -11.42 -38.97 -4.47
C ASP A 173 -11.50 -39.05 -6.01
N ASN A 174 -12.59 -39.60 -6.53
CA ASN A 174 -12.86 -39.69 -7.97
C ASN A 174 -13.19 -38.32 -8.59
N ASN A 175 -13.53 -37.30 -7.80
CA ASN A 175 -13.88 -35.97 -8.28
C ASN A 175 -12.71 -34.97 -8.11
N PRO A 176 -12.16 -34.42 -9.22
CA PRO A 176 -11.03 -33.49 -9.17
C PRO A 176 -11.28 -32.21 -8.36
N MET A 177 -12.54 -31.77 -8.20
CA MET A 177 -12.85 -30.60 -7.35
C MET A 177 -12.70 -30.92 -5.86
N VAL A 178 -12.99 -32.16 -5.44
CA VAL A 178 -12.82 -32.58 -4.04
C VAL A 178 -11.33 -32.69 -3.73
N VAL A 179 -10.57 -33.37 -4.60
CA VAL A 179 -9.11 -33.48 -4.50
C VAL A 179 -8.45 -32.10 -4.38
N ALA A 180 -8.81 -31.16 -5.26
CA ALA A 180 -8.25 -29.81 -5.24
C ALA A 180 -8.53 -29.03 -3.93
N ASN A 181 -9.73 -29.16 -3.35
CA ASN A 181 -10.07 -28.49 -2.09
C ASN A 181 -9.46 -29.22 -0.88
N ALA A 182 -9.29 -30.54 -0.93
CA ALA A 182 -8.57 -31.30 0.08
C ALA A 182 -7.08 -30.91 0.11
N VAL A 183 -6.45 -30.78 -1.06
CA VAL A 183 -5.06 -30.29 -1.18
C VAL A 183 -4.91 -28.87 -0.67
N ALA A 184 -5.83 -27.96 -1.02
CA ALA A 184 -5.82 -26.59 -0.50
C ALA A 184 -5.90 -26.55 1.04
N ALA A 185 -6.86 -27.30 1.61
CA ALA A 185 -7.03 -27.40 3.06
C ALA A 185 -5.80 -28.00 3.75
N LEU A 186 -5.20 -29.05 3.20
CA LEU A 186 -3.98 -29.66 3.74
C LEU A 186 -2.76 -28.73 3.66
N ALA A 187 -2.62 -27.97 2.57
CA ALA A 187 -1.55 -26.99 2.43
C ALA A 187 -1.68 -25.83 3.44
N GLU A 188 -2.90 -25.34 3.68
CA GLU A 188 -3.20 -24.30 4.68
C GLU A 188 -2.95 -24.80 6.12
N ILE A 189 -3.43 -26.02 6.45
CA ILE A 189 -3.15 -26.68 7.73
C ILE A 189 -1.64 -26.88 7.93
N GLN A 190 -0.89 -27.25 6.88
CA GLN A 190 0.56 -27.41 6.93
C GLN A 190 1.31 -26.09 7.19
N ASP A 191 0.79 -24.95 6.75
CA ASP A 191 1.41 -23.64 6.99
C ASP A 191 1.16 -23.09 8.40
N ASN A 192 0.09 -23.56 9.05
CA ASN A 192 -0.28 -23.25 10.43
C ASN A 192 0.26 -24.27 11.45
N SER A 193 0.67 -25.47 11.03
CA SER A 193 1.25 -26.50 11.90
C SER A 193 2.78 -26.46 11.94
N SER A 194 3.35 -26.85 13.09
CA SER A 194 4.78 -27.16 13.23
C SER A 194 5.13 -28.61 12.87
N LYS A 195 4.13 -29.48 12.75
CA LYS A 195 4.29 -30.89 12.35
C LYS A 195 4.21 -31.03 10.83
N SER A 196 4.90 -32.02 10.28
CA SER A 196 4.69 -32.47 8.89
C SER A 196 3.39 -33.27 8.84
N ILE A 197 2.31 -32.64 8.38
CA ILE A 197 0.96 -33.22 8.22
C ILE A 197 0.73 -33.64 6.77
N PHE A 198 1.28 -32.89 5.80
CA PHE A 198 1.04 -33.09 4.37
C PHE A 198 2.32 -33.41 3.60
N GLU A 199 2.69 -34.70 3.58
CA GLU A 199 3.82 -35.20 2.81
C GLU A 199 3.38 -35.72 1.44
N ILE A 200 3.87 -35.08 0.37
CA ILE A 200 3.59 -35.49 -1.00
C ILE A 200 4.50 -36.68 -1.35
N THR A 201 3.95 -37.89 -1.30
CA THR A 201 4.62 -39.09 -1.81
C THR A 201 4.56 -39.15 -3.34
N SER A 202 5.43 -39.95 -3.97
CA SER A 202 5.40 -40.16 -5.44
C SER A 202 4.06 -40.75 -5.94
N GLN A 203 3.34 -41.51 -5.09
CA GLN A 203 1.98 -41.96 -5.40
C GLN A 203 0.97 -40.79 -5.37
N THR A 204 1.08 -39.91 -4.39
CA THR A 204 0.27 -38.68 -4.26
C THR A 204 0.53 -37.76 -5.46
N LEU A 205 1.80 -37.51 -5.80
CA LEU A 205 2.26 -36.78 -6.98
C LEU A 205 1.57 -37.28 -8.25
N SER A 206 1.60 -38.59 -8.51
CA SER A 206 0.97 -39.16 -9.72
C SER A 206 -0.55 -38.97 -9.76
N LYS A 207 -1.25 -39.00 -8.61
CA LYS A 207 -2.69 -38.73 -8.54
C LYS A 207 -2.98 -37.25 -8.83
N LEU A 208 -2.22 -36.35 -8.21
CA LEU A 208 -2.36 -34.91 -8.39
C LEU A 208 -2.06 -34.43 -9.82
N LEU A 209 -1.02 -34.98 -10.46
CA LEU A 209 -0.72 -34.69 -11.87
C LEU A 209 -1.78 -35.22 -12.84
N THR A 210 -2.50 -36.29 -12.50
CA THR A 210 -3.68 -36.73 -13.28
C THR A 210 -4.85 -35.78 -13.08
N ALA A 211 -5.20 -35.45 -11.82
CA ALA A 211 -6.29 -34.55 -11.47
C ALA A 211 -6.13 -33.14 -12.08
N LEU A 212 -4.88 -32.64 -12.18
CA LEU A 212 -4.51 -31.36 -12.79
C LEU A 212 -5.09 -31.13 -14.20
N ASN A 213 -5.38 -32.19 -14.96
CA ASN A 213 -5.96 -32.08 -16.30
C ASN A 213 -7.46 -31.75 -16.29
N GLU A 214 -8.16 -32.13 -15.23
CA GLU A 214 -9.64 -32.07 -15.11
C GLU A 214 -10.12 -31.07 -14.05
N CYS A 215 -9.21 -30.53 -13.22
CA CYS A 215 -9.52 -29.46 -12.27
C CYS A 215 -9.86 -28.14 -12.96
N SER A 216 -10.72 -27.34 -12.32
CA SER A 216 -10.89 -25.92 -12.64
C SER A 216 -9.60 -25.13 -12.37
N GLU A 217 -9.51 -23.91 -12.92
CA GLU A 217 -8.33 -23.04 -12.83
C GLU A 217 -7.80 -22.89 -11.38
N TRP A 218 -8.72 -22.60 -10.44
CA TRP A 218 -8.42 -22.53 -9.00
C TRP A 218 -7.82 -23.83 -8.45
N GLY A 219 -8.39 -24.98 -8.82
CA GLY A 219 -7.87 -26.27 -8.38
C GLY A 219 -6.51 -26.62 -8.98
N GLN A 220 -6.25 -26.17 -10.22
CA GLN A 220 -4.93 -26.31 -10.84
C GLN A 220 -3.88 -25.48 -10.12
N ILE A 221 -4.21 -24.26 -9.67
CA ILE A 221 -3.31 -23.42 -8.86
C ILE A 221 -3.00 -24.11 -7.53
N PHE A 222 -4.01 -24.54 -6.77
CA PHE A 222 -3.81 -25.23 -5.48
C PHE A 222 -2.95 -26.49 -5.62
N ILE A 223 -3.15 -27.28 -6.68
CA ILE A 223 -2.33 -28.45 -6.97
C ILE A 223 -0.89 -28.05 -7.35
N LEU A 224 -0.69 -27.06 -8.23
CA LEU A 224 0.65 -26.61 -8.63
C LEU A 224 1.44 -26.02 -7.45
N ASP A 225 0.80 -25.24 -6.58
CA ASP A 225 1.44 -24.66 -5.39
C ASP A 225 1.74 -25.71 -4.33
N ALA A 226 0.85 -26.69 -4.11
CA ALA A 226 1.15 -27.83 -3.25
C ALA A 226 2.34 -28.64 -3.79
N LEU A 227 2.32 -28.99 -5.08
CA LEU A 227 3.39 -29.73 -5.73
C LEU A 227 4.71 -28.93 -5.74
N SER A 228 4.70 -27.60 -5.70
CA SER A 228 5.91 -26.77 -5.64
C SER A 228 6.76 -26.98 -4.37
N ARG A 229 6.19 -27.65 -3.36
CA ARG A 229 6.90 -28.11 -2.16
C ARG A 229 7.60 -29.46 -2.35
N TYR A 230 7.24 -30.24 -3.38
CA TYR A 230 7.84 -31.53 -3.69
C TYR A 230 9.18 -31.38 -4.41
N LYS A 231 10.23 -31.93 -3.81
CA LYS A 231 11.56 -32.05 -4.45
C LYS A 231 11.65 -33.41 -5.11
N ALA A 232 11.82 -33.44 -6.44
CA ALA A 232 12.01 -34.69 -7.17
C ALA A 232 13.28 -35.43 -6.71
N THR A 233 13.21 -36.76 -6.74
CA THR A 233 14.28 -37.64 -6.27
C THR A 233 15.42 -37.79 -7.28
N ASP A 234 15.10 -37.76 -8.58
CA ASP A 234 16.08 -37.79 -9.66
C ASP A 234 15.70 -36.83 -10.82
N ALA A 235 16.65 -36.60 -11.73
CA ALA A 235 16.46 -35.74 -12.88
C ALA A 235 15.36 -36.25 -13.85
N ARG A 236 15.06 -37.56 -13.84
CA ARG A 236 14.05 -38.16 -14.72
C ARG A 236 12.64 -37.94 -14.19
N GLU A 237 12.43 -38.03 -12.89
CA GLU A 237 11.20 -37.65 -12.21
C GLU A 237 10.95 -36.14 -12.42
N ALA A 238 11.98 -35.30 -12.27
CA ALA A 238 11.89 -33.87 -12.58
C ALA A 238 11.46 -33.60 -14.04
N GLU A 239 12.09 -34.27 -15.03
CA GLU A 239 11.70 -34.18 -16.44
C GLU A 239 10.24 -34.64 -16.67
N ASN A 240 9.83 -35.77 -16.09
CA ASN A 240 8.46 -36.28 -16.18
C ASN A 240 7.42 -35.31 -15.59
N ILE A 241 7.71 -34.69 -14.44
CA ILE A 241 6.84 -33.67 -13.83
C ILE A 241 6.71 -32.47 -14.78
N VAL A 242 7.83 -31.97 -15.31
CA VAL A 242 7.86 -30.83 -16.23
C VAL A 242 7.08 -31.12 -17.53
N GLU A 243 7.16 -32.33 -18.08
CA GLU A 243 6.37 -32.72 -19.25
C GLU A 243 4.86 -32.70 -18.96
N ARG A 244 4.44 -33.16 -17.77
CA ARG A 244 3.03 -33.13 -17.33
C ARG A 244 2.51 -31.72 -17.07
N VAL A 245 3.37 -30.81 -16.58
CA VAL A 245 3.01 -29.42 -16.28
C VAL A 245 3.07 -28.52 -17.53
N THR A 246 3.91 -28.85 -18.53
CA THR A 246 4.10 -28.05 -19.76
C THR A 246 2.79 -27.59 -20.44
N PRO A 247 1.72 -28.41 -20.57
CA PRO A 247 0.45 -27.95 -21.17
C PRO A 247 -0.23 -26.80 -20.42
N ARG A 248 0.04 -26.60 -19.13
CA ARG A 248 -0.52 -25.48 -18.34
C ARG A 248 0.07 -24.12 -18.71
N LEU A 249 1.19 -24.09 -19.44
CA LEU A 249 1.76 -22.85 -19.98
C LEU A 249 0.88 -22.16 -21.05
N GLN A 250 -0.07 -22.88 -21.66
CA GLN A 250 -0.98 -22.35 -22.68
C GLN A 250 -2.36 -21.98 -22.09
N HIS A 251 -2.48 -21.94 -20.77
CA HIS A 251 -3.75 -21.67 -20.09
C HIS A 251 -4.13 -20.18 -20.17
N ALA A 252 -5.43 -19.87 -20.24
CA ALA A 252 -5.92 -18.49 -20.34
C ALA A 252 -5.68 -17.69 -19.05
N ASN A 253 -5.95 -18.29 -17.90
CA ASN A 253 -5.69 -17.68 -16.60
C ASN A 253 -4.19 -17.54 -16.31
N CYS A 254 -3.76 -16.30 -16.11
CA CYS A 254 -2.36 -15.91 -15.89
C CYS A 254 -1.75 -16.49 -14.61
N ALA A 255 -2.54 -16.73 -13.55
CA ALA A 255 -2.05 -17.34 -12.32
C ALA A 255 -1.66 -18.81 -12.51
N VAL A 256 -2.40 -19.57 -13.32
CA VAL A 256 -2.05 -20.95 -13.71
C VAL A 256 -0.73 -20.97 -14.46
N VAL A 257 -0.52 -20.03 -15.39
CA VAL A 257 0.74 -19.90 -16.16
C VAL A 257 1.92 -19.58 -15.24
N LEU A 258 1.78 -18.62 -14.32
CA LEU A 258 2.86 -18.26 -13.38
C LEU A 258 3.18 -19.41 -12.41
N SER A 259 2.17 -20.12 -11.90
CA SER A 259 2.36 -21.29 -11.02
C SER A 259 3.02 -22.46 -11.77
N ALA A 260 2.69 -22.65 -13.05
CA ALA A 260 3.37 -23.63 -13.92
C ALA A 260 4.84 -23.23 -14.20
N VAL A 261 5.12 -21.94 -14.42
CA VAL A 261 6.50 -21.44 -14.58
C VAL A 261 7.31 -21.60 -13.29
N LYS A 262 6.74 -21.28 -12.13
CA LYS A 262 7.33 -21.52 -10.80
C LYS A 262 7.77 -22.98 -10.63
N MET A 263 6.83 -23.91 -10.85
CA MET A 263 7.07 -25.35 -10.80
C MET A 263 8.21 -25.77 -11.75
N ILE A 264 8.14 -25.34 -13.02
CA ILE A 264 9.16 -25.71 -14.01
C ILE A 264 10.53 -25.17 -13.62
N LEU A 265 10.63 -23.92 -13.13
CA LEU A 265 11.91 -23.32 -12.71
C LEU A 265 12.55 -24.05 -11.53
N GLN A 266 11.76 -24.50 -10.54
CA GLN A 266 12.25 -25.29 -9.41
C GLN A 266 12.78 -26.66 -9.86
N GLN A 267 12.01 -27.41 -10.66
CA GLN A 267 12.43 -28.73 -11.12
C GLN A 267 13.63 -28.64 -12.09
N MET A 268 13.77 -27.54 -12.83
CA MET A 268 14.93 -27.26 -13.70
C MET A 268 16.27 -27.12 -12.97
N GLU A 269 16.29 -26.99 -11.63
CA GLU A 269 17.56 -27.00 -10.87
C GLU A 269 18.15 -28.42 -10.74
N LEU A 270 17.31 -29.46 -10.85
CA LEU A 270 17.73 -30.87 -10.78
C LEU A 270 18.06 -31.47 -12.15
N ILE A 271 17.65 -30.82 -13.25
CA ILE A 271 17.86 -31.31 -14.62
C ILE A 271 19.30 -31.02 -15.08
N THR A 272 20.11 -32.07 -15.21
CA THR A 272 21.52 -31.98 -15.62
C THR A 272 21.72 -31.73 -17.12
N SER A 273 20.70 -32.00 -17.95
CA SER A 273 20.79 -31.85 -19.41
C SER A 273 20.61 -30.39 -19.86
N THR A 274 21.69 -29.77 -20.32
CA THR A 274 21.67 -28.37 -20.79
C THR A 274 20.80 -28.15 -22.03
N ASP A 275 20.60 -29.18 -22.85
CA ASP A 275 19.74 -29.09 -24.04
C ASP A 275 18.24 -29.14 -23.68
N VAL A 276 17.88 -29.94 -22.68
CA VAL A 276 16.52 -29.96 -22.10
C VAL A 276 16.21 -28.61 -21.47
N VAL A 277 17.11 -28.10 -20.60
CA VAL A 277 17.01 -26.76 -20.00
C VAL A 277 16.83 -25.66 -21.07
N ARG A 278 17.62 -25.69 -22.15
CA ARG A 278 17.49 -24.70 -23.25
C ARG A 278 16.15 -24.81 -23.98
N ASN A 279 15.64 -26.02 -24.18
CA ASN A 279 14.33 -26.24 -24.80
C ASN A 279 13.16 -25.81 -23.90
N LEU A 280 13.28 -25.98 -22.58
CA LEU A 280 12.31 -25.48 -21.61
C LEU A 280 12.26 -23.95 -21.58
N CYS A 281 13.41 -23.26 -21.56
CA CYS A 281 13.45 -21.80 -21.69
C CYS A 281 12.73 -21.32 -22.96
N LYS A 282 12.95 -21.98 -24.10
CA LYS A 282 12.24 -21.67 -25.37
C LYS A 282 10.73 -21.91 -25.30
N LYS A 283 10.26 -22.92 -24.56
CA LYS A 283 8.83 -23.19 -24.36
C LYS A 283 8.17 -22.19 -23.41
N MET A 284 8.90 -21.65 -22.42
CA MET A 284 8.39 -20.66 -21.46
C MET A 284 8.33 -19.24 -22.00
N ALA A 285 9.17 -18.87 -22.97
CA ALA A 285 9.22 -17.50 -23.49
C ALA A 285 7.91 -16.99 -24.13
N PRO A 286 7.22 -17.73 -25.03
CA PRO A 286 5.95 -17.25 -25.61
C PRO A 286 4.83 -17.05 -24.58
N PRO A 287 4.57 -17.98 -23.61
CA PRO A 287 3.66 -17.74 -22.50
C PRO A 287 3.95 -16.44 -21.73
N LEU A 288 5.21 -16.21 -21.34
CA LEU A 288 5.61 -15.00 -20.62
C LEU A 288 5.36 -13.73 -21.45
N VAL A 289 5.54 -13.78 -22.77
CA VAL A 289 5.20 -12.70 -23.71
C VAL A 289 3.69 -12.49 -23.81
N THR A 290 2.88 -13.55 -23.81
CA THR A 290 1.41 -13.44 -23.82
C THR A 290 0.87 -12.76 -22.56
N LEU A 291 1.46 -13.00 -21.39
CA LEU A 291 1.08 -12.29 -20.15
C LEU A 291 1.23 -10.76 -20.25
N LEU A 292 2.18 -10.28 -21.06
CA LEU A 292 2.41 -8.85 -21.32
C LEU A 292 1.38 -8.21 -22.28
N SER A 293 0.42 -9.00 -22.76
CA SER A 293 -0.70 -8.52 -23.60
C SER A 293 -2.04 -8.45 -22.85
N ALA A 294 -2.05 -8.79 -21.55
CA ALA A 294 -3.23 -8.73 -20.69
C ALA A 294 -3.55 -7.29 -20.21
N GLU A 295 -4.45 -7.15 -19.24
CA GLU A 295 -4.79 -5.86 -18.62
C GLU A 295 -3.60 -5.30 -17.80
N PRO A 296 -3.45 -3.96 -17.62
CA PRO A 296 -2.23 -3.35 -17.09
C PRO A 296 -1.78 -3.85 -15.70
N GLU A 297 -2.72 -4.20 -14.84
CA GLU A 297 -2.51 -4.80 -13.53
C GLU A 297 -1.89 -6.21 -13.63
N ILE A 298 -2.37 -7.02 -14.59
CA ILE A 298 -1.83 -8.35 -14.89
C ILE A 298 -0.46 -8.22 -15.55
N GLN A 299 -0.29 -7.27 -16.48
CA GLN A 299 1.02 -6.96 -17.06
C GLN A 299 2.03 -6.57 -15.99
N TYR A 300 1.65 -5.74 -15.01
CA TYR A 300 2.54 -5.35 -13.91
C TYR A 300 2.96 -6.56 -13.07
N VAL A 301 2.01 -7.41 -12.65
CA VAL A 301 2.32 -8.66 -11.92
C VAL A 301 3.24 -9.57 -12.75
N ALA A 302 2.98 -9.70 -14.06
CA ALA A 302 3.82 -10.48 -14.96
C ALA A 302 5.24 -9.90 -15.08
N LEU A 303 5.39 -8.58 -15.28
CA LEU A 303 6.68 -7.89 -15.35
C LEU A 303 7.48 -8.07 -14.05
N ARG A 304 6.86 -7.89 -12.88
CA ARG A 304 7.52 -8.05 -11.58
C ARG A 304 8.05 -9.49 -11.38
N ASN A 305 7.33 -10.51 -11.84
CA ASN A 305 7.80 -11.90 -11.82
C ASN A 305 8.86 -12.16 -12.91
N ILE A 306 8.70 -11.64 -14.13
CA ILE A 306 9.70 -11.74 -15.22
C ILE A 306 11.04 -11.11 -14.79
N ASN A 307 11.02 -10.00 -14.05
CA ASN A 307 12.21 -9.34 -13.49
C ASN A 307 13.02 -10.29 -12.57
N LEU A 308 12.36 -11.16 -11.80
CA LEU A 308 13.02 -12.22 -11.02
C LEU A 308 13.56 -13.34 -11.92
N ILE A 309 12.74 -13.83 -12.85
CA ILE A 309 13.10 -14.94 -13.75
C ILE A 309 14.31 -14.57 -14.62
N VAL A 310 14.37 -13.33 -15.12
CA VAL A 310 15.49 -12.82 -15.93
C VAL A 310 16.78 -12.68 -15.11
N GLN A 311 16.71 -12.41 -13.81
CA GLN A 311 17.91 -12.40 -12.95
C GLN A 311 18.54 -13.80 -12.83
N LYS A 312 17.74 -14.84 -12.57
CA LYS A 312 18.24 -16.23 -12.47
C LYS A 312 18.57 -16.85 -13.84
N ARG A 313 17.83 -16.50 -14.90
CA ARG A 313 17.98 -17.06 -16.26
C ARG A 313 17.95 -15.96 -17.34
N PRO A 314 19.02 -15.14 -17.50
CA PRO A 314 19.05 -14.00 -18.43
C PRO A 314 18.77 -14.34 -19.91
N THR A 315 19.03 -15.59 -20.33
CA THR A 315 18.87 -16.04 -21.72
C THR A 315 17.43 -16.35 -22.13
N ILE A 316 16.47 -16.41 -21.19
CA ILE A 316 15.10 -16.87 -21.47
C ILE A 316 14.35 -15.98 -22.47
N LEU A 317 14.52 -14.65 -22.38
CA LEU A 317 13.79 -13.64 -23.17
C LEU A 317 14.72 -12.78 -24.04
N ALA A 318 15.98 -13.21 -24.24
CA ALA A 318 17.01 -12.43 -24.94
C ALA A 318 16.67 -12.10 -26.42
N HIS A 319 15.75 -12.85 -27.03
CA HIS A 319 15.26 -12.61 -28.40
C HIS A 319 14.00 -11.73 -28.46
N GLU A 320 13.27 -11.57 -27.35
CA GLU A 320 11.94 -10.95 -27.30
C GLU A 320 11.97 -9.51 -26.77
N ILE A 321 13.12 -8.83 -26.84
CA ILE A 321 13.33 -7.51 -26.23
C ILE A 321 12.30 -6.45 -26.68
N LYS A 322 11.79 -6.55 -27.91
CA LYS A 322 10.79 -5.63 -28.48
C LYS A 322 9.44 -5.67 -27.76
N VAL A 323 9.11 -6.76 -27.07
CA VAL A 323 7.87 -6.88 -26.28
C VAL A 323 7.90 -5.94 -25.06
N PHE A 324 9.10 -5.62 -24.57
CA PHE A 324 9.31 -4.72 -23.44
C PHE A 324 9.36 -3.25 -23.84
N PHE A 325 9.22 -2.91 -25.12
CA PHE A 325 9.09 -1.50 -25.51
C PHE A 325 7.78 -0.93 -24.95
N CYS A 326 7.87 0.28 -24.40
CA CYS A 326 6.77 1.02 -23.81
C CYS A 326 5.84 1.54 -24.92
N LYS A 327 4.55 1.33 -24.75
CA LYS A 327 3.51 1.92 -25.61
C LYS A 327 3.07 3.25 -25.00
N TYR A 328 2.55 4.15 -25.83
CA TYR A 328 2.00 5.44 -25.37
C TYR A 328 0.88 5.27 -24.33
N ASN A 329 0.09 4.20 -24.42
CA ASN A 329 -1.01 3.89 -23.51
C ASN A 329 -0.60 3.02 -22.29
N ASP A 330 0.67 2.64 -22.16
CA ASP A 330 1.13 1.91 -20.98
C ASP A 330 1.21 2.86 -19.77
N PRO A 331 0.65 2.50 -18.60
CA PRO A 331 0.75 3.35 -17.42
C PRO A 331 2.17 3.41 -16.87
N ILE A 332 2.50 4.50 -16.17
CA ILE A 332 3.85 4.81 -15.67
C ILE A 332 4.53 3.64 -14.95
N TYR A 333 3.82 2.91 -14.08
CA TYR A 333 4.38 1.77 -13.34
C TYR A 333 4.71 0.56 -14.22
N VAL A 334 3.99 0.36 -15.32
CA VAL A 334 4.34 -0.66 -16.35
C VAL A 334 5.56 -0.21 -17.15
N LYS A 335 5.62 1.07 -17.56
CA LYS A 335 6.78 1.64 -18.26
C LYS A 335 8.07 1.50 -17.45
N MET A 336 8.01 1.78 -16.14
CA MET A 336 9.17 1.66 -15.22
C MET A 336 9.71 0.22 -15.12
N GLU A 337 8.86 -0.79 -14.98
CA GLU A 337 9.33 -2.19 -14.93
C GLU A 337 9.82 -2.69 -16.29
N LYS A 338 9.18 -2.27 -17.39
CA LYS A 338 9.65 -2.53 -18.75
C LYS A 338 11.07 -2.01 -18.95
N LEU A 339 11.33 -0.76 -18.55
CA LEU A 339 12.64 -0.13 -18.62
C LEU A 339 13.72 -0.94 -17.86
N GLU A 340 13.43 -1.37 -16.63
CA GLU A 340 14.36 -2.19 -15.84
C GLU A 340 14.65 -3.55 -16.47
N ILE A 341 13.64 -4.21 -17.06
CA ILE A 341 13.84 -5.47 -17.77
C ILE A 341 14.64 -5.25 -19.07
N MET A 342 14.42 -4.15 -19.79
CA MET A 342 15.23 -3.78 -20.97
C MET A 342 16.71 -3.61 -20.62
N ILE A 343 17.05 -2.95 -19.50
CA ILE A 343 18.44 -2.83 -19.01
C ILE A 343 19.03 -4.22 -18.74
N LYS A 344 18.27 -5.12 -18.10
CA LYS A 344 18.72 -6.49 -17.79
C LYS A 344 18.92 -7.33 -19.06
N LEU A 345 18.04 -7.22 -20.05
CA LEU A 345 18.13 -7.91 -21.36
C LEU A 345 19.05 -7.23 -22.40
N ALA A 346 19.57 -6.03 -22.12
CA ALA A 346 20.50 -5.32 -23.00
C ALA A 346 21.81 -6.10 -23.16
N SER A 347 22.27 -6.22 -24.41
CA SER A 347 23.47 -6.93 -24.86
C SER A 347 24.08 -6.25 -26.09
N ASP A 348 25.32 -6.58 -26.44
CA ASP A 348 26.01 -6.02 -27.62
C ASP A 348 25.23 -6.18 -28.95
N ARG A 349 24.28 -7.12 -29.03
CA ARG A 349 23.50 -7.43 -30.23
C ARG A 349 22.24 -6.57 -30.41
N ASN A 350 21.70 -6.04 -29.32
CA ASN A 350 20.40 -5.34 -29.31
C ASN A 350 20.52 -3.89 -28.81
N ILE A 351 21.68 -3.49 -28.29
CA ILE A 351 21.89 -2.19 -27.65
C ILE A 351 21.56 -0.98 -28.55
N ASP A 352 21.80 -1.03 -29.86
CA ASP A 352 21.45 0.07 -30.76
C ASP A 352 19.93 0.32 -30.85
N GLN A 353 19.13 -0.75 -30.78
CA GLN A 353 17.67 -0.63 -30.74
C GLN A 353 17.20 -0.12 -29.38
N VAL A 354 17.82 -0.58 -28.29
CA VAL A 354 17.51 -0.13 -26.92
C VAL A 354 17.87 1.34 -26.71
N LEU A 355 19.02 1.81 -27.23
CA LEU A 355 19.44 3.21 -27.10
C LEU A 355 18.60 4.17 -27.94
N LEU A 356 18.17 3.76 -29.14
CA LEU A 356 17.24 4.54 -29.95
C LEU A 356 15.92 4.75 -29.20
N GLU A 357 15.40 3.68 -28.61
CA GLU A 357 14.16 3.68 -27.85
C GLU A 357 14.28 4.50 -26.54
N PHE A 358 15.36 4.31 -25.77
CA PHE A 358 15.64 5.11 -24.56
C PHE A 358 15.82 6.61 -24.86
N LYS A 359 16.38 6.95 -26.03
CA LYS A 359 16.48 8.35 -26.49
C LYS A 359 15.10 8.95 -26.76
N GLU A 360 14.16 8.19 -27.33
CA GLU A 360 12.77 8.63 -27.50
C GLU A 360 12.09 8.81 -26.14
N TYR A 361 12.26 7.87 -25.21
CA TYR A 361 11.73 7.97 -23.84
C TYR A 361 12.29 9.17 -23.07
N ALA A 362 13.56 9.53 -23.30
CA ALA A 362 14.17 10.74 -22.72
C ALA A 362 13.60 12.06 -23.29
N THR A 363 12.69 11.99 -24.25
CA THR A 363 11.95 13.14 -24.82
C THR A 363 10.42 13.07 -24.56
N GLU A 364 9.95 12.14 -23.73
CA GLU A 364 8.56 12.11 -23.28
C GLU A 364 8.21 13.28 -22.34
N VAL A 365 6.92 13.43 -22.03
CA VAL A 365 6.37 14.52 -21.18
C VAL A 365 6.51 14.23 -19.68
N ASP A 366 6.61 12.96 -19.29
CA ASP A 366 6.69 12.57 -17.87
C ASP A 366 8.14 12.68 -17.34
N VAL A 367 8.37 13.64 -16.45
CA VAL A 367 9.72 13.97 -15.93
C VAL A 367 10.36 12.79 -15.20
N ASP A 368 9.59 12.02 -14.43
CA ASP A 368 10.10 10.89 -13.66
C ASP A 368 10.52 9.75 -14.60
N PHE A 369 9.72 9.45 -15.62
CA PHE A 369 10.07 8.48 -16.65
C PHE A 369 11.29 8.90 -17.47
N VAL A 370 11.34 10.16 -17.91
CA VAL A 370 12.47 10.71 -18.67
C VAL A 370 13.78 10.57 -17.89
N ARG A 371 13.80 10.96 -16.61
CA ARG A 371 14.98 10.79 -15.75
C ARG A 371 15.41 9.33 -15.64
N LYS A 372 14.46 8.42 -15.43
CA LYS A 372 14.77 6.98 -15.38
C LYS A 372 15.31 6.45 -16.72
N ALA A 373 14.80 6.94 -17.86
CA ALA A 373 15.34 6.59 -19.18
C ALA A 373 16.78 7.10 -19.40
N VAL A 374 17.09 8.34 -18.98
CA VAL A 374 18.46 8.89 -18.97
C VAL A 374 19.38 8.06 -18.08
N ARG A 375 18.92 7.70 -16.87
CA ARG A 375 19.64 6.81 -15.94
C ARG A 375 19.86 5.42 -16.54
N ALA A 376 18.90 4.89 -17.31
CA ALA A 376 19.00 3.62 -18.01
C ALA A 376 20.08 3.62 -19.11
N ILE A 377 20.20 4.70 -19.89
CA ILE A 377 21.30 4.89 -20.86
C ILE A 377 22.66 4.82 -20.13
N GLY A 378 22.76 5.47 -18.97
CA GLY A 378 23.93 5.41 -18.09
C GLY A 378 24.29 4.01 -17.62
N ARG A 379 23.31 3.28 -17.11
CA ARG A 379 23.49 1.90 -16.63
C ARG A 379 23.90 0.95 -17.77
N CYS A 380 23.35 1.14 -18.98
CA CYS A 380 23.82 0.45 -20.18
C CYS A 380 25.29 0.73 -20.51
N ALA A 381 25.78 1.97 -20.34
CA ALA A 381 27.19 2.32 -20.55
C ALA A 381 28.12 1.66 -19.51
N ILE A 382 27.69 1.58 -18.25
CA ILE A 382 28.43 0.94 -17.16
C ILE A 382 28.46 -0.60 -17.34
N LYS A 383 27.34 -1.19 -17.77
CA LYS A 383 27.19 -2.63 -18.00
C LYS A 383 27.91 -3.12 -19.26
N LEU A 384 27.90 -2.35 -20.35
CA LEU A 384 28.41 -2.74 -21.67
C LEU A 384 29.48 -1.75 -22.16
N GLU A 385 30.76 -2.08 -21.97
CA GLU A 385 31.91 -1.26 -22.37
C GLU A 385 31.86 -0.85 -23.86
N ARG A 386 31.52 -1.77 -24.76
CA ARG A 386 31.37 -1.49 -26.20
C ARG A 386 30.19 -0.57 -26.55
N ALA A 387 29.30 -0.29 -25.60
CA ALA A 387 28.20 0.64 -25.76
C ALA A 387 28.51 2.03 -25.20
N ALA A 388 29.50 2.18 -24.31
CA ALA A 388 29.73 3.41 -23.56
C ALA A 388 29.85 4.66 -24.46
N GLU A 389 30.68 4.62 -25.50
CA GLU A 389 30.85 5.72 -26.47
C GLU A 389 29.53 6.13 -27.17
N ARG A 390 28.68 5.14 -27.50
CA ARG A 390 27.35 5.38 -28.11
C ARG A 390 26.38 5.98 -27.09
N CYS A 391 26.33 5.45 -25.87
CA CYS A 391 25.52 6.02 -24.78
C CYS A 391 25.90 7.48 -24.50
N ILE A 392 27.20 7.76 -24.44
CA ILE A 392 27.75 9.10 -24.21
C ILE A 392 27.37 10.06 -25.35
N SER A 393 27.45 9.60 -26.60
CA SER A 393 27.00 10.38 -27.76
C SER A 393 25.52 10.76 -27.67
N VAL A 394 24.66 9.82 -27.23
CA VAL A 394 23.22 10.10 -26.99
C VAL A 394 23.02 11.09 -25.83
N LEU A 395 23.75 10.94 -24.71
CA LEU A 395 23.67 11.87 -23.57
C LEU A 395 24.09 13.30 -23.96
N LEU A 396 25.15 13.45 -24.77
CA LEU A 396 25.57 14.73 -25.35
C LEU A 396 24.49 15.36 -26.25
N GLU A 397 23.80 14.55 -27.06
CA GLU A 397 22.68 15.02 -27.87
C GLU A 397 21.52 15.50 -26.99
N LEU A 398 21.17 14.76 -25.93
CA LEU A 398 20.13 15.13 -24.97
C LEU A 398 20.47 16.43 -24.22
N ILE A 399 21.72 16.62 -23.79
CA ILE A 399 22.19 17.87 -23.17
C ILE A 399 22.02 19.07 -24.12
N LYS A 400 22.30 18.88 -25.43
CA LYS A 400 22.12 19.94 -26.45
C LYS A 400 20.66 20.35 -26.68
N ILE A 401 19.67 19.56 -26.25
CA ILE A 401 18.25 19.96 -26.27
C ILE A 401 17.97 21.06 -25.21
N LYS A 402 18.83 21.22 -24.21
CA LYS A 402 18.74 22.22 -23.12
C LYS A 402 17.47 22.12 -22.27
N VAL A 403 16.92 20.91 -22.12
CA VAL A 403 15.85 20.64 -21.15
C VAL A 403 16.47 20.41 -19.78
N ASN A 404 16.21 21.29 -18.82
CA ASN A 404 16.98 21.37 -17.58
C ASN A 404 17.08 20.02 -16.82
N TYR A 405 15.94 19.39 -16.48
CA TYR A 405 15.93 18.12 -15.73
C TYR A 405 16.61 16.96 -16.48
N VAL A 406 16.71 17.02 -17.82
CA VAL A 406 17.44 16.03 -18.63
C VAL A 406 18.95 16.27 -18.54
N VAL A 407 19.39 17.53 -18.62
CA VAL A 407 20.80 17.93 -18.48
C VAL A 407 21.33 17.52 -17.10
N GLN A 408 20.56 17.77 -16.05
CA GLN A 408 20.90 17.42 -14.67
C GLN A 408 21.07 15.91 -14.46
N GLU A 409 20.08 15.10 -14.85
CA GLU A 409 20.20 13.63 -14.74
C GLU A 409 21.35 13.09 -15.61
N ALA A 410 21.57 13.67 -16.81
CA ALA A 410 22.68 13.30 -17.68
C ALA A 410 24.05 13.58 -17.03
N ILE A 411 24.20 14.67 -16.27
CA ILE A 411 25.43 14.98 -15.51
C ILE A 411 25.66 13.97 -14.39
N ILE A 412 24.63 13.60 -13.63
CA ILE A 412 24.69 12.56 -12.60
C ILE A 412 25.15 11.22 -13.22
N VAL A 413 24.61 10.88 -14.39
CA VAL A 413 24.98 9.70 -15.16
C VAL A 413 26.42 9.76 -15.68
N ILE A 414 26.84 10.88 -16.27
CA ILE A 414 28.19 11.02 -16.85
C ILE A 414 29.27 10.95 -15.75
N LYS A 415 29.02 11.49 -14.55
CA LYS A 415 29.87 11.26 -13.37
C LYS A 415 30.09 9.77 -13.13
N ASP A 416 29.03 8.96 -13.11
CA ASP A 416 29.16 7.52 -12.85
C ASP A 416 29.87 6.81 -14.03
N ILE A 417 29.65 7.22 -15.28
CA ILE A 417 30.42 6.75 -16.44
C ILE A 417 31.92 7.10 -16.30
N PHE A 418 32.27 8.31 -15.84
CA PHE A 418 33.66 8.73 -15.60
C PHE A 418 34.32 7.96 -14.44
N ARG A 419 33.53 7.49 -13.46
CA ARG A 419 34.00 6.59 -12.39
C ARG A 419 34.22 5.15 -12.89
N ARG A 420 33.60 4.76 -14.01
CA ARG A 420 33.81 3.46 -14.67
C ARG A 420 34.98 3.51 -15.67
N TYR A 421 35.09 4.60 -16.44
CA TYR A 421 36.07 4.80 -17.50
C TYR A 421 36.83 6.13 -17.31
N PRO A 422 37.72 6.23 -16.30
CA PRO A 422 38.46 7.46 -16.01
C PRO A 422 39.34 7.88 -17.19
N ASN A 423 39.56 9.19 -17.34
CA ASN A 423 40.45 9.81 -18.35
C ASN A 423 40.16 9.44 -19.83
N THR A 424 39.00 8.83 -20.13
CA THR A 424 38.68 8.32 -21.48
C THR A 424 37.87 9.32 -22.30
N TYR A 425 37.01 10.12 -21.65
CA TYR A 425 36.01 10.97 -22.29
C TYR A 425 36.14 12.45 -21.89
N GLU A 426 37.36 12.91 -21.62
CA GLU A 426 37.68 14.25 -21.09
C GLU A 426 37.14 15.41 -21.96
N SER A 427 37.04 15.22 -23.28
CA SER A 427 36.58 16.24 -24.25
C SER A 427 35.16 16.76 -24.01
N ILE A 428 34.39 16.07 -23.18
CA ILE A 428 33.00 16.38 -22.84
C ILE A 428 32.89 17.42 -21.73
N ILE A 429 33.92 17.51 -20.88
CA ILE A 429 33.91 18.34 -19.66
C ILE A 429 33.59 19.81 -19.98
N ALA A 430 34.14 20.36 -21.07
CA ALA A 430 33.85 21.72 -21.51
C ALA A 430 32.34 21.96 -21.76
N THR A 431 31.67 21.06 -22.48
CA THR A 431 30.22 21.15 -22.75
C THR A 431 29.37 20.96 -21.48
N LEU A 432 29.87 20.23 -20.48
CA LEU A 432 29.21 20.15 -19.18
C LEU A 432 29.35 21.48 -18.42
N CYS A 433 30.54 22.09 -18.42
CA CYS A 433 30.78 23.38 -17.77
C CYS A 433 29.95 24.51 -18.41
N GLU A 434 29.73 24.50 -19.72
CA GLU A 434 28.79 25.41 -20.42
C GLU A 434 27.33 25.32 -19.93
N SER A 435 26.98 24.29 -19.16
CA SER A 435 25.61 24.04 -18.68
C SER A 435 25.42 24.32 -17.17
N LEU A 436 26.42 24.87 -16.50
CA LEU A 436 26.42 25.11 -15.04
C LEU A 436 25.22 25.94 -14.54
N ASP A 437 24.87 27.00 -15.26
CA ASP A 437 23.78 27.93 -14.91
C ASP A 437 22.39 27.27 -14.82
N THR A 438 22.25 26.02 -15.26
CA THR A 438 20.99 25.27 -15.22
C THR A 438 20.83 24.40 -13.97
N LEU A 439 21.88 24.21 -13.16
CA LEU A 439 21.88 23.24 -12.05
C LEU A 439 21.13 23.72 -10.80
N ASP A 440 19.88 23.29 -10.62
CA ASP A 440 19.10 23.50 -9.39
C ASP A 440 19.13 22.31 -8.41
N GLU A 441 19.28 21.06 -8.86
CA GLU A 441 19.23 19.89 -7.99
C GLU A 441 20.54 19.58 -7.24
N PRO A 442 20.47 19.22 -5.94
CA PRO A 442 21.64 18.86 -5.14
C PRO A 442 22.49 17.71 -5.69
N GLU A 443 21.88 16.63 -6.22
CA GLU A 443 22.66 15.49 -6.75
C GLU A 443 23.38 15.88 -8.05
N ALA A 444 22.78 16.72 -8.89
CA ALA A 444 23.38 17.21 -10.13
C ALA A 444 24.50 18.22 -9.85
N LYS A 445 24.28 19.19 -8.95
CA LYS A 445 25.33 20.09 -8.43
C LYS A 445 26.51 19.30 -7.87
N ALA A 446 26.27 18.40 -6.91
CA ALA A 446 27.31 17.58 -6.31
C ALA A 446 28.05 16.72 -7.35
N SER A 447 27.34 16.19 -8.36
CA SER A 447 27.96 15.44 -9.45
C SER A 447 28.86 16.30 -10.32
N MET A 448 28.47 17.55 -10.62
CA MET A 448 29.30 18.50 -11.35
C MET A 448 30.54 18.93 -10.55
N ILE A 449 30.35 19.30 -9.28
CA ILE A 449 31.43 19.67 -8.34
C ILE A 449 32.43 18.51 -8.19
N TRP A 450 31.96 17.26 -8.21
CA TRP A 450 32.83 16.09 -8.27
C TRP A 450 33.66 16.05 -9.56
N ILE A 451 33.06 16.29 -10.73
CA ILE A 451 33.78 16.32 -12.02
C ILE A 451 34.86 17.41 -11.99
N ILE A 452 34.52 18.62 -11.54
CA ILE A 452 35.48 19.74 -11.48
C ILE A 452 36.66 19.40 -10.55
N GLY A 453 36.42 18.87 -9.35
CA GLY A 453 37.48 18.48 -8.41
C GLY A 453 38.29 17.24 -8.85
N GLU A 454 37.69 16.30 -9.59
CA GLU A 454 38.41 15.13 -10.11
C GLU A 454 39.30 15.51 -11.30
N TYR A 455 38.85 16.41 -12.19
CA TYR A 455 39.57 16.84 -13.40
C TYR A 455 40.18 18.25 -13.33
N ALA A 456 40.38 18.79 -12.13
CA ALA A 456 40.91 20.15 -11.88
C ALA A 456 42.27 20.47 -12.55
N GLU A 457 43.08 19.46 -12.90
CA GLU A 457 44.34 19.62 -13.66
C GLU A 457 44.10 19.91 -15.15
N ARG A 458 42.96 19.48 -15.69
CA ARG A 458 42.56 19.63 -17.10
C ARG A 458 41.68 20.84 -17.35
N ILE A 459 40.93 21.26 -16.33
CA ILE A 459 40.03 22.42 -16.38
C ILE A 459 40.86 23.63 -15.94
N ASP A 460 41.09 24.58 -16.85
CA ASP A 460 41.95 25.73 -16.58
C ASP A 460 41.33 26.64 -15.51
N ASN A 461 40.07 27.03 -15.66
CA ASN A 461 39.28 27.89 -14.77
C ASN A 461 38.54 27.14 -13.64
N ALA A 462 39.10 26.02 -13.16
CA ALA A 462 38.46 25.19 -12.13
C ALA A 462 38.25 25.90 -10.78
N ASP A 463 39.08 26.90 -10.50
CA ASP A 463 38.99 27.81 -9.37
C ASP A 463 37.77 28.75 -9.50
N GLU A 464 37.65 29.51 -10.58
CA GLU A 464 36.49 30.39 -10.83
C GLU A 464 35.16 29.63 -10.75
N LEU A 465 35.11 28.43 -11.35
CA LEU A 465 33.90 27.59 -11.35
C LEU A 465 33.53 27.10 -9.94
N LEU A 466 34.51 26.68 -9.12
CA LEU A 466 34.23 26.25 -7.75
C LEU A 466 33.96 27.42 -6.80
N GLU A 467 34.53 28.61 -7.05
CA GLU A 467 34.28 29.81 -6.25
C GLU A 467 32.81 30.22 -6.32
N SER A 468 32.19 30.19 -7.51
CA SER A 468 30.75 30.48 -7.66
C SER A 468 29.82 29.58 -6.82
N PHE A 469 30.20 28.32 -6.56
CA PHE A 469 29.46 27.42 -5.66
C PHE A 469 29.82 27.62 -4.18
N LEU A 470 30.95 28.25 -3.86
CA LEU A 470 31.33 28.58 -2.49
C LEU A 470 30.59 29.82 -1.96
N GLU A 471 30.20 30.75 -2.85
CA GLU A 471 29.38 31.91 -2.48
C GLU A 471 28.03 31.50 -1.83
N SER A 472 27.38 30.44 -2.33
CA SER A 472 26.12 29.91 -1.78
C SER A 472 26.32 28.81 -0.72
N PHE A 473 27.55 28.51 -0.28
CA PHE A 473 27.86 27.34 0.55
C PHE A 473 26.95 27.15 1.79
N PRO A 474 26.60 28.19 2.58
CA PRO A 474 25.72 28.02 3.75
C PRO A 474 24.27 27.69 3.39
N GLU A 475 23.82 28.03 2.17
CA GLU A 475 22.46 27.79 1.68
C GLU A 475 22.31 26.42 1.01
N GLU A 476 23.41 25.80 0.59
CA GLU A 476 23.42 24.48 -0.05
C GLU A 476 23.18 23.32 0.93
N THR A 477 22.70 22.19 0.39
CA THR A 477 22.46 20.98 1.21
C THR A 477 23.77 20.35 1.73
N PRO A 478 23.76 19.62 2.87
CA PRO A 478 24.95 18.97 3.40
C PRO A 478 25.69 18.05 2.42
N HIS A 479 24.97 17.41 1.49
CA HIS A 479 25.58 16.58 0.45
C HIS A 479 26.44 17.41 -0.53
N VAL A 480 25.95 18.57 -0.93
CA VAL A 480 26.69 19.51 -1.80
C VAL A 480 27.85 20.14 -1.03
N GLN A 481 27.65 20.56 0.22
CA GLN A 481 28.69 21.10 1.10
C GLN A 481 29.87 20.12 1.30
N LEU A 482 29.59 18.84 1.61
CA LEU A 482 30.60 17.77 1.72
C LEU A 482 31.38 17.57 0.41
N GLN A 483 30.70 17.70 -0.73
CA GLN A 483 31.29 17.52 -2.05
C GLN A 483 32.11 18.75 -2.49
N LEU A 484 31.70 19.97 -2.13
CA LEU A 484 32.49 21.20 -2.29
C LEU A 484 33.77 21.15 -1.46
N LEU A 485 33.65 20.89 -0.15
CA LEU A 485 34.79 20.72 0.75
C LEU A 485 35.81 19.73 0.18
N THR A 486 35.34 18.57 -0.31
CA THR A 486 36.21 17.55 -0.92
C THR A 486 36.80 18.01 -2.27
N ALA A 487 36.06 18.76 -3.10
CA ALA A 487 36.53 19.26 -4.38
C ALA A 487 37.59 20.37 -4.23
N THR A 488 37.39 21.32 -3.31
CA THR A 488 38.35 22.40 -3.00
C THR A 488 39.65 21.83 -2.42
N VAL A 489 39.58 20.79 -1.57
CA VAL A 489 40.77 20.08 -1.09
C VAL A 489 41.53 19.40 -2.23
N LYS A 490 40.84 18.74 -3.18
CA LYS A 490 41.50 18.18 -4.38
C LYS A 490 42.11 19.27 -5.26
N LEU A 491 41.42 20.40 -5.46
CA LEU A 491 41.90 21.51 -6.28
C LEU A 491 43.24 22.02 -5.73
N PHE A 492 43.34 22.27 -4.42
CA PHE A 492 44.58 22.70 -3.78
C PHE A 492 45.72 21.67 -3.87
N LEU A 493 45.43 20.37 -3.64
CA LEU A 493 46.44 19.30 -3.73
C LEU A 493 46.99 19.10 -5.15
N LYS A 494 46.25 19.55 -6.18
CA LYS A 494 46.62 19.48 -7.59
C LYS A 494 47.24 20.78 -8.11
N LYS A 495 46.66 21.93 -7.73
CA LYS A 495 47.05 23.30 -8.08
C LYS A 495 47.23 24.11 -6.78
N PRO A 496 48.41 24.05 -6.13
CA PRO A 496 48.70 24.81 -4.91
C PRO A 496 49.04 26.27 -5.24
N THR A 497 48.08 27.01 -5.78
CA THR A 497 48.16 28.46 -6.05
C THR A 497 47.41 29.27 -4.99
N GLU A 498 47.60 30.60 -4.97
CA GLU A 498 47.03 31.47 -3.93
C GLU A 498 45.49 31.44 -3.89
N GLY A 499 44.81 31.31 -5.04
CA GLY A 499 43.34 31.21 -5.12
C GLY A 499 42.78 30.00 -4.37
N PRO A 500 43.11 28.75 -4.77
CA PRO A 500 42.72 27.53 -4.05
C PRO A 500 43.10 27.53 -2.56
N GLN A 501 44.20 28.19 -2.18
CA GLN A 501 44.58 28.35 -0.77
C GLN A 501 43.61 29.25 0.00
N GLN A 502 43.12 30.35 -0.60
CA GLN A 502 42.07 31.19 -0.02
C GLN A 502 40.73 30.45 0.04
N MET A 503 40.35 29.75 -1.05
CA MET A 503 39.12 28.94 -1.10
C MET A 503 39.07 27.87 -0.01
N ILE A 504 40.21 27.22 0.30
CA ILE A 504 40.31 26.28 1.43
C ILE A 504 40.03 26.96 2.77
N GLN A 505 40.57 28.16 3.01
CA GLN A 505 40.33 28.87 4.26
C GLN A 505 38.86 29.25 4.41
N VAL A 506 38.22 29.73 3.33
CA VAL A 506 36.78 30.05 3.32
C VAL A 506 35.95 28.78 3.60
N VAL A 507 36.12 27.70 2.82
CA VAL A 507 35.28 26.51 2.97
C VAL A 507 35.48 25.81 4.32
N LEU A 508 36.70 25.81 4.88
CA LEU A 508 36.96 25.26 6.22
C LEU A 508 36.33 26.12 7.33
N ASN A 509 36.39 27.45 7.22
CA ASN A 509 35.73 28.34 8.18
C ASN A 509 34.21 28.16 8.15
N ASN A 510 33.59 28.18 6.98
CA ASN A 510 32.13 28.03 6.84
C ASN A 510 31.67 26.63 7.31
N ALA A 511 32.40 25.58 6.96
CA ALA A 511 32.11 24.20 7.40
C ALA A 511 32.29 23.98 8.91
N THR A 512 33.15 24.74 9.59
CA THR A 512 33.42 24.56 11.03
C THR A 512 32.64 25.52 11.94
N LEU A 513 32.39 26.76 11.49
CA LEU A 513 31.75 27.82 12.29
C LEU A 513 30.28 28.03 11.95
N GLU A 514 29.90 27.94 10.67
CA GLU A 514 28.55 28.30 10.20
C GLU A 514 27.62 27.10 10.04
N THR A 515 28.17 25.87 9.96
CA THR A 515 27.37 24.66 9.71
C THR A 515 27.14 23.84 10.98
N ASP A 516 25.87 23.48 11.24
CA ASP A 516 25.45 22.65 12.38
C ASP A 516 25.66 21.13 12.19
N ASN A 517 25.96 20.67 10.97
CA ASN A 517 26.13 19.24 10.67
C ASN A 517 27.45 18.70 11.27
N PRO A 518 27.43 17.73 12.21
CA PRO A 518 28.64 17.22 12.84
C PRO A 518 29.60 16.50 11.89
N ASP A 519 29.09 15.74 10.91
CA ASP A 519 29.91 15.00 9.94
C ASP A 519 30.69 15.94 9.02
N LEU A 520 30.04 17.01 8.52
CA LEU A 520 30.72 18.04 7.75
C LEU A 520 31.81 18.74 8.58
N ARG A 521 31.49 19.12 9.83
CA ARG A 521 32.42 19.80 10.74
C ARG A 521 33.63 18.93 11.08
N ASP A 522 33.42 17.67 11.43
CA ASP A 522 34.50 16.74 11.74
C ASP A 522 35.34 16.41 10.50
N ARG A 523 34.71 16.26 9.32
CA ARG A 523 35.43 16.08 8.07
C ARG A 523 36.26 17.30 7.68
N ALA A 524 35.77 18.52 7.94
CA ALA A 524 36.55 19.74 7.78
C ALA A 524 37.75 19.78 8.75
N TYR A 525 37.57 19.39 10.02
CA TYR A 525 38.69 19.26 10.96
C TYR A 525 39.70 18.18 10.54
N ILE A 526 39.25 17.05 9.97
CA ILE A 526 40.14 16.01 9.43
C ILE A 526 40.95 16.57 8.27
N TYR A 527 40.33 17.21 7.28
CA TYR A 527 41.06 17.83 6.16
C TYR A 527 42.02 18.93 6.64
N TRP A 528 41.61 19.79 7.57
CA TRP A 528 42.48 20.83 8.12
C TRP A 528 43.71 20.24 8.83
N ARG A 529 43.53 19.23 9.69
CA ARG A 529 44.63 18.55 10.38
C ARG A 529 45.53 17.79 9.41
N LEU A 530 44.96 17.11 8.42
CA LEU A 530 45.70 16.36 7.42
C LEU A 530 46.59 17.29 6.57
N LEU A 531 46.00 18.36 6.02
CA LEU A 531 46.72 19.37 5.21
C LEU A 531 47.77 20.17 6.01
N SER A 532 47.55 20.40 7.30
CA SER A 532 48.52 21.12 8.16
C SER A 532 49.61 20.23 8.76
N THR A 533 49.40 18.91 8.82
CA THR A 533 50.41 17.96 9.33
C THR A 533 51.32 17.47 8.21
N ASP A 534 50.74 17.00 7.10
CA ASP A 534 51.50 16.42 5.98
C ASP A 534 50.70 16.52 4.65
N PRO A 535 50.98 17.54 3.81
CA PRO A 535 50.35 17.69 2.49
C PRO A 535 50.63 16.54 1.51
N GLU A 536 51.77 15.84 1.61
CA GLU A 536 52.10 14.73 0.71
C GLU A 536 51.31 13.48 1.10
N ALA A 537 51.23 13.15 2.40
CA ALA A 537 50.31 12.11 2.87
C ALA A 537 48.84 12.45 2.58
N ALA A 538 48.47 13.74 2.65
CA ALA A 538 47.14 14.20 2.23
C ALA A 538 46.88 13.91 0.75
N LYS A 539 47.88 14.12 -0.11
CA LYS A 539 47.82 13.85 -1.54
C LYS A 539 47.64 12.36 -1.82
N ASP A 540 48.47 11.51 -1.20
CA ASP A 540 48.40 10.05 -1.36
C ASP A 540 47.04 9.47 -0.91
N ILE A 541 46.43 10.02 0.14
CA ILE A 541 45.12 9.56 0.65
C ILE A 541 43.96 10.10 -0.19
N VAL A 542 43.94 11.40 -0.50
CA VAL A 542 42.78 12.07 -1.12
C VAL A 542 42.74 11.88 -2.65
N LEU A 543 43.90 11.72 -3.29
CA LEU A 543 44.03 11.46 -4.72
C LEU A 543 44.23 9.98 -5.05
N ALA A 544 44.07 9.08 -4.07
CA ALA A 544 44.10 7.64 -4.28
C ALA A 544 43.10 7.18 -5.36
N GLU A 545 43.52 6.22 -6.18
CA GLU A 545 42.66 5.60 -7.19
C GLU A 545 41.49 4.87 -6.51
N LYS A 546 40.27 5.11 -7.00
CA LYS A 546 39.04 4.60 -6.39
C LYS A 546 38.61 3.30 -7.05
N PRO A 547 37.99 2.36 -6.31
CA PRO A 547 37.42 1.16 -6.90
C PRO A 547 36.43 1.47 -8.03
N VAL A 548 36.58 0.74 -9.13
CA VAL A 548 35.74 0.85 -10.32
C VAL A 548 34.31 0.39 -9.99
N ILE A 549 33.30 1.17 -10.40
CA ILE A 549 31.89 0.85 -10.13
C ILE A 549 31.31 -0.23 -11.05
N SER A 550 30.23 -0.89 -10.62
CA SER A 550 29.45 -1.90 -11.35
C SER A 550 27.94 -1.59 -11.28
N ASP A 551 27.15 -2.12 -12.22
CA ASP A 551 25.68 -1.96 -12.22
C ASP A 551 24.99 -3.02 -11.34
N ASP A 552 25.17 -2.88 -10.02
CA ASP A 552 24.61 -3.81 -9.03
C ASP A 552 23.31 -3.29 -8.37
N SER A 553 22.92 -2.04 -8.65
CA SER A 553 21.86 -1.29 -7.94
C SER A 553 20.50 -1.97 -7.87
N ASN A 554 20.18 -2.88 -8.81
CA ASN A 554 18.92 -3.63 -8.89
C ASN A 554 19.15 -5.16 -9.04
N GLN A 555 20.28 -5.68 -8.55
CA GLN A 555 20.51 -7.11 -8.38
C GLN A 555 20.05 -7.52 -6.97
N LEU A 556 19.20 -8.54 -6.88
CA LEU A 556 18.81 -9.13 -5.61
C LEU A 556 19.92 -10.07 -5.12
N ASP A 557 20.08 -10.18 -3.80
CA ASP A 557 20.95 -11.21 -3.22
C ASP A 557 20.50 -12.60 -3.70
N PRO A 558 21.42 -13.52 -4.09
CA PRO A 558 21.04 -14.82 -4.63
C PRO A 558 20.15 -15.66 -3.72
N SER A 559 20.31 -15.57 -2.39
CA SER A 559 19.47 -16.32 -1.44
C SER A 559 18.04 -15.78 -1.40
N LEU A 560 17.90 -14.45 -1.41
CA LEU A 560 16.62 -13.76 -1.50
C LEU A 560 15.94 -14.00 -2.85
N LEU A 561 16.71 -14.02 -3.95
CA LEU A 561 16.19 -14.32 -5.27
C LEU A 561 15.59 -15.73 -5.32
N ASP A 562 16.26 -16.72 -4.73
CA ASP A 562 15.79 -18.10 -4.71
C ASP A 562 14.53 -18.29 -3.82
N GLU A 563 14.45 -17.58 -2.69
CA GLU A 563 13.21 -17.49 -1.89
C GLU A 563 12.06 -16.86 -2.70
N LEU A 564 12.32 -15.74 -3.39
CA LEU A 564 11.31 -15.03 -4.19
C LEU A 564 10.86 -15.82 -5.43
N LEU A 565 11.74 -16.65 -6.00
CA LEU A 565 11.39 -17.57 -7.10
C LEU A 565 10.50 -18.72 -6.62
N ALA A 566 10.77 -19.29 -5.44
CA ALA A 566 9.86 -20.25 -4.80
C ALA A 566 8.49 -19.62 -4.48
N ASN A 567 8.45 -18.30 -4.29
CA ASN A 567 7.24 -17.52 -4.02
C ASN A 567 6.65 -16.81 -5.27
N ILE A 568 7.02 -17.20 -6.51
CA ILE A 568 6.37 -16.72 -7.73
C ILE A 568 4.84 -16.87 -7.65
N ALA A 569 4.10 -15.92 -8.25
CA ALA A 569 2.65 -15.76 -8.20
C ALA A 569 2.06 -15.35 -6.83
N THR A 570 2.90 -15.09 -5.82
CA THR A 570 2.45 -14.54 -4.52
C THR A 570 2.74 -13.04 -4.40
N LEU A 571 2.18 -12.39 -3.37
CA LEU A 571 2.49 -10.99 -3.06
C LEU A 571 3.98 -10.75 -2.77
N SER A 572 4.70 -11.74 -2.25
CA SER A 572 6.14 -11.63 -1.95
C SER A 572 6.97 -11.43 -3.22
N SER A 573 6.70 -12.21 -4.28
CA SER A 573 7.40 -12.06 -5.57
C SER A 573 6.97 -10.80 -6.34
N VAL A 574 5.78 -10.24 -6.08
CA VAL A 574 5.37 -8.95 -6.67
C VAL A 574 6.05 -7.79 -5.94
N TYR A 575 6.14 -7.81 -4.61
CA TYR A 575 6.79 -6.75 -3.84
C TYR A 575 8.33 -6.82 -3.85
N HIS A 576 8.94 -7.93 -4.32
CA HIS A 576 10.38 -8.22 -4.20
C HIS A 576 10.86 -8.16 -2.74
N LYS A 577 10.06 -8.71 -1.82
CA LYS A 577 10.35 -8.73 -0.38
C LYS A 577 9.99 -10.09 0.25
N PRO A 578 10.76 -10.58 1.25
CA PRO A 578 10.40 -11.78 2.00
C PRO A 578 9.00 -11.67 2.60
N THR A 579 8.29 -12.80 2.70
CA THR A 579 6.95 -12.85 3.31
C THR A 579 6.93 -12.29 4.73
N GLU A 580 7.97 -12.57 5.51
CA GLU A 580 8.14 -12.12 6.90
C GLU A 580 8.14 -10.59 7.05
N SER A 581 8.56 -9.84 6.01
CA SER A 581 8.67 -8.38 6.07
C SER A 581 7.33 -7.64 6.06
N PHE A 582 6.24 -8.32 5.70
CA PHE A 582 4.89 -7.76 5.65
C PHE A 582 3.80 -8.66 6.26
N VAL A 583 4.14 -9.88 6.67
CA VAL A 583 3.23 -10.79 7.40
C VAL A 583 3.69 -10.93 8.86
N SER A 584 3.11 -10.13 9.74
CA SER A 584 3.26 -10.30 11.19
C SER A 584 2.52 -11.56 11.67
N ARG A 585 3.13 -12.74 11.50
CA ARG A 585 2.64 -13.96 12.16
C ARG A 585 2.75 -13.78 13.67
N MET A 586 1.61 -13.62 14.35
CA MET A 586 1.53 -13.74 15.81
C MET A 586 2.01 -15.14 16.20
N LYS A 587 3.27 -15.26 16.63
CA LYS A 587 3.75 -16.47 17.30
C LYS A 587 3.02 -16.59 18.62
N ILE A 588 1.93 -17.37 18.65
CA ILE A 588 1.30 -17.85 19.88
C ILE A 588 2.36 -18.72 20.56
N THR A 589 3.17 -18.09 21.39
CA THR A 589 4.27 -18.74 22.09
C THR A 589 3.65 -19.37 23.32
N HIS A 590 3.16 -20.60 23.19
CA HIS A 590 2.92 -21.45 24.36
C HIS A 590 4.24 -21.56 25.12
N LYS A 591 4.35 -20.83 26.23
CA LYS A 591 5.39 -21.10 27.23
C LYS A 591 5.05 -22.44 27.87
N PRO A 592 5.94 -23.44 27.84
CA PRO A 592 5.84 -24.58 28.75
C PRO A 592 5.99 -24.09 30.19
N GLU A 593 5.21 -24.66 31.10
CA GLU A 593 5.38 -24.50 32.55
C GLU A 593 6.38 -25.56 33.04
N GLU A 594 7.49 -25.12 33.65
CA GLU A 594 8.51 -25.91 34.38
C GLU A 594 9.62 -24.90 34.80
N GLU A 595 10.21 -24.84 36.00
CA GLU A 595 10.12 -25.62 37.26
C GLU A 595 10.23 -24.68 38.49
N GLU A 596 9.78 -25.12 39.68
CA GLU A 596 10.10 -24.47 40.96
C GLU A 596 11.51 -24.81 41.45
N PHE A 597 12.26 -23.85 42.02
CA PHE A 597 13.33 -24.15 42.99
C PHE A 597 13.39 -23.09 44.14
N PRO A 598 13.87 -23.47 45.36
CA PRO A 598 13.45 -22.81 46.60
C PRO A 598 14.45 -21.80 47.22
N ASP A 599 14.03 -21.29 48.38
CA ASP A 599 14.48 -20.11 49.13
C ASP A 599 15.83 -20.21 49.89
N GLY A 600 16.45 -19.04 50.15
CA GLY A 600 17.27 -18.75 51.34
C GLY A 600 18.82 -18.72 51.29
N ALA A 601 19.42 -17.52 51.49
CA ALA A 601 20.51 -17.22 52.47
C ALA A 601 21.14 -15.81 52.29
N GLU A 602 21.60 -15.17 53.39
CA GLU A 602 22.07 -13.77 53.47
C GLU A 602 23.63 -13.57 53.54
N ALA A 603 24.03 -12.28 53.47
CA ALA A 603 25.30 -11.64 53.90
C ALA A 603 26.54 -11.71 52.98
N GLY A 604 27.36 -10.66 52.80
CA GLY A 604 27.27 -9.25 53.26
C GLY A 604 28.46 -8.35 52.81
N PHE A 605 28.32 -7.01 52.95
CA PHE A 605 29.26 -5.84 53.01
C PHE A 605 30.80 -6.00 52.75
N SER A 606 31.57 -5.00 52.27
CA SER A 606 31.50 -3.53 52.49
C SER A 606 32.29 -2.63 51.49
N GLU A 607 31.84 -1.37 51.35
CA GLU A 607 32.56 -0.05 51.24
C GLU A 607 33.77 0.17 50.27
N SER A 608 33.81 1.18 49.37
CA SER A 608 33.73 2.69 49.51
C SER A 608 35.06 3.35 49.98
N PRO A 609 35.30 4.68 49.83
CA PRO A 609 34.46 5.82 49.38
C PRO A 609 34.97 6.43 48.02
N ALA A 610 34.71 7.67 47.55
CA ALA A 610 34.15 8.91 48.13
C ALA A 610 33.53 9.89 47.08
N HIS A 611 33.00 11.02 47.58
CA HIS A 611 32.47 12.23 46.90
C HIS A 611 32.80 13.47 47.78
N PRO A 612 32.73 14.75 47.34
CA PRO A 612 31.45 15.50 47.43
C PRO A 612 31.21 16.66 46.42
N ASN A 613 29.92 16.90 46.12
CA ASN A 613 29.21 18.19 45.87
C ASN A 613 29.73 19.19 44.80
N GLU A 614 28.91 19.98 44.10
CA GLU A 614 27.49 20.43 44.15
C GLU A 614 27.02 20.60 42.67
N SER A 615 25.75 20.70 42.25
CA SER A 615 24.40 20.63 42.85
C SER A 615 23.37 20.46 41.71
N GLY A 616 22.12 20.05 42.00
CA GLY A 616 20.99 20.24 41.05
C GLY A 616 20.22 19.01 40.56
N ALA A 617 19.27 18.56 41.38
CA ALA A 617 17.93 18.05 40.98
C ALA A 617 17.77 16.98 39.87
N SER A 618 17.74 15.72 40.31
CA SER A 618 16.64 14.74 40.09
C SER A 618 16.04 14.50 38.69
N THR A 619 16.37 13.36 38.07
CA THR A 619 15.49 12.19 37.76
C THR A 619 16.23 11.24 36.81
N PRO A 620 16.00 9.91 36.88
CA PRO A 620 15.13 9.29 35.86
C PRO A 620 14.32 8.05 36.33
N ALA A 621 13.52 7.53 35.40
CA ALA A 621 12.94 6.17 35.28
C ALA A 621 13.31 5.13 36.37
N ALA A 622 12.36 4.62 37.15
CA ALA A 622 11.34 3.60 36.80
C ALA A 622 11.85 2.15 36.74
N SER A 623 11.17 1.25 37.46
CA SER A 623 10.89 -0.14 37.01
C SER A 623 9.98 -0.90 37.99
N SER A 624 9.08 -1.72 37.44
CA SER A 624 8.40 -2.86 38.09
C SER A 624 7.42 -2.53 39.26
N SER A 625 6.43 -3.36 39.62
CA SER A 625 5.83 -4.54 38.97
C SER A 625 4.37 -4.72 39.47
N SER A 626 3.67 -5.72 38.90
CA SER A 626 2.24 -6.06 39.02
C SER A 626 1.61 -6.06 40.43
N PRO A 627 0.29 -5.79 40.56
CA PRO A 627 -0.50 -6.13 41.75
C PRO A 627 -1.01 -7.59 41.71
N TYR A 628 -1.36 -8.13 42.87
CA TYR A 628 -2.12 -9.39 42.99
C TYR A 628 -3.17 -9.28 44.11
N ASN A 629 -4.35 -9.88 43.87
CA ASN A 629 -5.48 -10.11 44.80
C ASN A 629 -6.22 -8.86 45.35
N ASN A 630 -7.54 -8.89 45.54
CA ASN A 630 -8.46 -10.04 45.56
C ASN A 630 -9.92 -9.68 45.19
N LEU A 631 -10.76 -10.73 45.05
CA LEU A 631 -12.24 -10.78 45.02
C LEU A 631 -12.96 -10.80 43.63
N PRO A 632 -14.16 -11.44 43.54
CA PRO A 632 -14.58 -12.09 42.30
C PRO A 632 -15.91 -11.60 41.70
N GLY A 633 -16.17 -11.99 40.44
CA GLY A 633 -17.51 -12.32 39.96
C GLY A 633 -18.12 -11.41 38.88
N GLN A 634 -18.19 -11.96 37.64
CA GLN A 634 -19.29 -11.84 36.65
C GLN A 634 -19.65 -10.44 36.07
N ALA A 635 -20.07 -10.26 34.81
CA ALA A 635 -20.02 -11.03 33.56
C ALA A 635 -20.33 -10.03 32.37
N PRO A 636 -20.63 -10.42 31.11
CA PRO A 636 -19.80 -10.06 29.95
C PRO A 636 -20.48 -9.10 28.92
N ALA A 637 -19.75 -8.21 28.24
CA ALA A 637 -19.05 -8.36 26.93
C ALA A 637 -19.91 -8.15 25.65
N GLY A 638 -19.31 -7.50 24.64
CA GLY A 638 -19.81 -7.39 23.27
C GLY A 638 -19.29 -6.15 22.53
N SER A 639 -18.77 -6.20 21.29
CA SER A 639 -17.87 -7.16 20.61
C SER A 639 -17.52 -6.56 19.23
N ALA A 640 -16.30 -6.76 18.74
CA ALA A 640 -15.80 -6.15 17.50
C ALA A 640 -16.64 -6.47 16.24
N ALA A 641 -16.75 -5.47 15.35
CA ALA A 641 -17.20 -5.67 13.97
C ALA A 641 -16.15 -6.49 13.18
N PRO A 642 -16.54 -7.32 12.19
CA PRO A 642 -15.63 -8.26 11.56
C PRO A 642 -14.85 -7.64 10.39
N THR A 643 -13.64 -8.16 10.20
CA THR A 643 -12.86 -8.09 8.96
C THR A 643 -13.71 -8.51 7.76
N VAL A 644 -13.72 -7.69 6.70
CA VAL A 644 -14.33 -8.04 5.41
C VAL A 644 -13.52 -9.17 4.78
N VAL A 645 -14.10 -10.37 4.72
CA VAL A 645 -13.57 -11.49 3.94
C VAL A 645 -13.71 -11.21 2.44
N PRO A 646 -12.74 -11.60 1.59
CA PRO A 646 -12.86 -11.50 0.14
C PRO A 646 -14.10 -12.24 -0.39
N ASP A 647 -14.69 -11.69 -1.45
CA ASP A 647 -15.95 -12.19 -2.02
C ASP A 647 -15.75 -13.53 -2.76
N LEU A 648 -15.87 -14.63 -2.01
CA LEU A 648 -15.73 -16.01 -2.50
C LEU A 648 -17.10 -16.61 -2.89
N LEU A 649 -17.89 -15.88 -3.68
CA LEU A 649 -19.20 -16.32 -4.18
C LEU A 649 -19.48 -16.02 -5.66
N ASP A 650 -18.45 -15.83 -6.50
CA ASP A 650 -18.61 -15.99 -7.94
C ASP A 650 -18.21 -17.40 -8.41
N LEU A 651 -19.23 -18.18 -8.79
CA LEU A 651 -19.09 -19.39 -9.59
C LEU A 651 -20.21 -19.42 -10.64
N GLY A 652 -20.11 -18.52 -11.61
CA GLY A 652 -20.40 -18.78 -13.02
C GLY A 652 -21.80 -19.32 -13.37
N VAL A 653 -22.71 -18.41 -13.73
CA VAL A 653 -23.80 -18.69 -14.68
C VAL A 653 -23.86 -17.54 -15.68
N GLU A 654 -23.49 -17.80 -16.93
CA GLU A 654 -23.60 -16.85 -18.03
C GLU A 654 -25.07 -16.51 -18.34
N SER A 655 -25.38 -15.24 -18.60
CA SER A 655 -26.53 -14.84 -19.41
C SER A 655 -26.39 -13.39 -19.89
N ASN A 656 -26.28 -13.22 -21.21
CA ASN A 656 -26.33 -11.92 -21.87
C ASN A 656 -27.68 -11.22 -21.68
N ASN A 657 -27.68 -9.91 -21.40
CA ASN A 657 -28.40 -8.95 -22.26
C ASN A 657 -28.12 -7.48 -21.90
N SER A 658 -27.89 -6.68 -22.93
CA SER A 658 -27.73 -5.23 -22.84
C SER A 658 -29.08 -4.52 -22.87
N ALA A 659 -29.32 -3.56 -21.96
CA ALA A 659 -30.35 -2.53 -22.13
C ALA A 659 -29.97 -1.25 -21.37
N ILE A 660 -30.12 -0.11 -22.05
CA ILE A 660 -29.94 1.27 -21.55
C ILE A 660 -31.31 1.79 -21.03
N VAL A 661 -31.37 3.05 -20.53
CA VAL A 661 -32.56 3.92 -20.29
C VAL A 661 -32.94 4.07 -18.79
N PRO A 662 -33.30 5.28 -18.26
CA PRO A 662 -32.38 6.33 -17.83
C PRO A 662 -32.53 6.68 -16.32
N VAL A 663 -31.88 7.74 -15.83
CA VAL A 663 -31.98 8.19 -14.42
C VAL A 663 -32.94 9.37 -14.26
N ASP A 664 -34.01 9.19 -13.47
CA ASP A 664 -34.87 10.28 -12.98
C ASP A 664 -34.36 10.84 -11.64
N GLN A 665 -34.47 12.17 -11.47
CA GLN A 665 -33.99 12.90 -10.29
C GLN A 665 -35.01 12.91 -9.13
N PRO A 666 -34.57 12.72 -7.87
CA PRO A 666 -35.30 13.15 -6.68
C PRO A 666 -34.96 14.61 -6.28
N SER A 667 -35.88 15.26 -5.57
CA SER A 667 -35.93 16.71 -5.33
C SER A 667 -35.11 17.24 -4.13
N ILE A 668 -34.88 18.57 -4.16
CA ILE A 668 -33.99 19.34 -3.27
C ILE A 668 -34.59 19.62 -1.88
N PRO A 669 -33.80 19.49 -0.80
CA PRO A 669 -34.03 20.21 0.47
C PRO A 669 -32.97 21.31 0.72
N ALA A 670 -33.44 22.50 1.11
CA ALA A 670 -32.75 23.63 1.78
C ALA A 670 -31.37 24.14 1.27
N ARG A 671 -31.31 25.42 0.88
CA ARG A 671 -30.07 26.12 0.47
C ARG A 671 -29.09 26.33 1.64
N ILE A 672 -27.89 25.80 1.51
CA ILE A 672 -26.66 26.37 2.10
C ILE A 672 -26.07 27.33 1.05
N SER A 673 -25.66 28.54 1.44
CA SER A 673 -25.03 29.50 0.54
C SER A 673 -23.56 29.13 0.28
N LEU A 674 -23.28 28.54 -0.87
CA LEU A 674 -21.92 28.25 -1.33
C LEU A 674 -21.13 29.57 -1.55
N PRO A 675 -19.82 29.62 -1.25
CA PRO A 675 -19.00 30.79 -1.52
C PRO A 675 -18.76 30.96 -3.03
N VAL A 676 -18.73 32.21 -3.50
CA VAL A 676 -18.48 32.54 -4.92
C VAL A 676 -16.98 32.36 -5.21
N VAL A 677 -16.66 31.41 -6.09
CA VAL A 677 -15.28 31.10 -6.52
C VAL A 677 -14.94 31.75 -7.87
N LEU A 678 -15.95 32.00 -8.72
CA LEU A 678 -15.82 32.79 -9.95
C LEU A 678 -16.95 33.83 -10.02
N PRO A 679 -16.67 35.12 -9.76
CA PRO A 679 -17.64 36.20 -9.93
C PRO A 679 -18.06 36.41 -11.39
N ALA A 680 -19.32 36.82 -11.61
CA ALA A 680 -19.87 37.09 -12.95
C ALA A 680 -19.07 38.13 -13.77
N SER A 681 -18.43 39.09 -13.10
CA SER A 681 -17.60 40.13 -13.72
C SER A 681 -16.32 39.57 -14.36
N THR A 682 -15.69 38.58 -13.72
CA THR A 682 -14.51 37.87 -14.24
C THR A 682 -14.88 36.69 -15.14
N GLY A 683 -16.02 36.05 -14.90
CA GLY A 683 -16.53 34.91 -15.67
C GLY A 683 -17.28 35.27 -16.95
N GLN A 684 -17.21 36.52 -17.44
CA GLN A 684 -17.92 36.99 -18.65
C GLN A 684 -19.44 36.67 -18.63
N GLY A 685 -20.07 36.89 -17.48
CA GLY A 685 -21.48 36.57 -17.23
C GLY A 685 -21.71 35.20 -16.59
N LEU A 686 -20.76 34.27 -16.62
CA LEU A 686 -20.86 33.05 -15.81
C LEU A 686 -20.43 33.34 -14.36
N GLN A 687 -21.28 33.00 -13.40
CA GLN A 687 -20.91 32.95 -11.98
C GLN A 687 -20.87 31.49 -11.50
N ILE A 688 -19.85 31.15 -10.72
CA ILE A 688 -19.69 29.85 -10.09
C ILE A 688 -19.50 30.05 -8.59
N SER A 689 -20.32 29.38 -7.80
CA SER A 689 -20.14 29.20 -6.36
C SER A 689 -19.84 27.73 -6.08
N ALA A 690 -18.83 27.42 -5.27
CA ALA A 690 -18.43 26.03 -5.05
C ALA A 690 -17.84 25.80 -3.66
N GLN A 691 -17.86 24.54 -3.21
CA GLN A 691 -17.22 24.10 -1.98
C GLN A 691 -16.94 22.59 -2.03
N VAL A 692 -15.78 22.15 -1.57
CA VAL A 692 -15.53 20.73 -1.30
C VAL A 692 -16.28 20.32 -0.03
N ILE A 693 -17.11 19.28 -0.12
CA ILE A 693 -17.91 18.72 0.99
C ILE A 693 -17.68 17.22 1.12
N ARG A 694 -17.89 16.67 2.32
CA ARG A 694 -17.92 15.22 2.56
C ARG A 694 -19.37 14.79 2.81
N ARG A 695 -19.80 13.71 2.17
CA ARG A 695 -21.13 13.14 2.33
C ARG A 695 -21.08 11.63 2.10
N ASP A 696 -21.76 10.85 2.95
CA ASP A 696 -21.94 9.41 2.80
C ASP A 696 -20.61 8.66 2.49
N GLY A 697 -19.55 8.95 3.27
CA GLY A 697 -18.22 8.38 3.10
C GLY A 697 -17.35 8.94 1.95
N GLN A 698 -17.92 9.71 1.02
CA GLN A 698 -17.24 10.22 -0.18
C GLN A 698 -17.04 11.74 -0.14
N VAL A 699 -16.00 12.23 -0.84
CA VAL A 699 -15.74 13.67 -1.04
C VAL A 699 -16.39 14.09 -2.37
N PHE A 700 -17.13 15.20 -2.34
CA PHE A 700 -17.76 15.82 -3.50
C PHE A 700 -17.32 17.27 -3.63
N TYR A 701 -17.25 17.76 -4.86
CA TYR A 701 -17.18 19.19 -5.14
C TYR A 701 -18.58 19.67 -5.49
N SER A 702 -19.20 20.38 -4.53
CA SER A 702 -20.53 20.95 -4.70
C SER A 702 -20.40 22.26 -5.46
N MET A 703 -21.08 22.38 -6.61
CA MET A 703 -20.99 23.54 -7.48
C MET A 703 -22.38 24.08 -7.85
N PHE A 704 -22.49 25.40 -7.93
CA PHE A 704 -23.67 26.12 -8.39
C PHE A 704 -23.26 27.13 -9.46
N PHE A 705 -23.92 27.05 -10.61
CA PHE A 705 -23.62 27.84 -11.80
C PHE A 705 -24.79 28.76 -12.11
N GLU A 706 -24.51 30.03 -12.42
CA GLU A 706 -25.53 31.03 -12.79
C GLU A 706 -25.12 31.76 -14.07
N ASN A 707 -25.98 31.74 -15.09
CA ASN A 707 -25.72 32.38 -16.38
C ASN A 707 -26.35 33.79 -16.44
N HIS A 708 -25.52 34.81 -16.26
CA HIS A 708 -25.87 36.22 -16.44
C HIS A 708 -25.48 36.76 -17.83
N SER A 709 -24.97 35.91 -18.73
CA SER A 709 -24.65 36.29 -20.11
C SER A 709 -25.91 36.31 -20.99
N GLN A 710 -25.78 36.85 -22.21
CA GLN A 710 -26.85 36.87 -23.22
C GLN A 710 -26.87 35.62 -24.12
N ILE A 711 -26.05 34.61 -23.83
CA ILE A 711 -25.84 33.41 -24.66
C ILE A 711 -26.13 32.16 -23.82
N ALA A 712 -26.67 31.11 -24.44
CA ALA A 712 -26.86 29.82 -23.77
C ALA A 712 -25.51 29.09 -23.64
N LEU A 713 -25.22 28.56 -22.45
CA LEU A 713 -23.93 27.92 -22.13
C LEU A 713 -24.09 26.40 -21.98
N ASP A 714 -23.25 25.63 -22.67
CA ASP A 714 -23.32 24.18 -22.76
C ASP A 714 -21.92 23.53 -22.82
N GLY A 715 -21.84 22.20 -22.63
CA GLY A 715 -20.59 21.46 -22.75
C GLY A 715 -19.56 21.75 -21.65
N PHE A 716 -20.01 21.95 -20.42
CA PHE A 716 -19.14 22.24 -19.29
C PHE A 716 -18.14 21.09 -19.01
N MET A 717 -16.86 21.45 -18.90
CA MET A 717 -15.78 20.55 -18.50
C MET A 717 -14.96 21.18 -17.38
N ILE A 718 -14.40 20.36 -16.50
CA ILE A 718 -13.61 20.78 -15.34
C ILE A 718 -12.29 20.02 -15.27
N GLN A 719 -11.25 20.69 -14.77
CA GLN A 719 -9.95 20.10 -14.47
C GLN A 719 -9.40 20.72 -13.17
N PHE A 720 -8.68 19.91 -12.39
CA PHE A 720 -8.03 20.32 -11.15
C PHE A 720 -6.52 20.20 -11.33
N ASN A 721 -5.77 21.23 -10.95
CA ASN A 721 -4.31 21.15 -10.93
C ASN A 721 -3.81 20.20 -9.84
N LYS A 722 -2.52 19.86 -9.89
CA LYS A 722 -1.83 19.12 -8.83
C LYS A 722 -2.02 19.85 -7.48
N ASN A 723 -2.44 19.13 -6.45
CA ASN A 723 -2.77 19.66 -5.13
C ASN A 723 -2.38 18.69 -4.00
N THR A 724 -2.30 19.17 -2.76
CA THR A 724 -1.83 18.41 -1.59
C THR A 724 -2.58 17.11 -1.32
N PHE A 725 -3.87 17.03 -1.67
CA PHE A 725 -4.72 15.86 -1.40
C PHE A 725 -4.90 14.94 -2.62
N GLY A 726 -4.29 15.30 -3.75
CA GLY A 726 -4.44 14.59 -5.01
C GLY A 726 -5.87 14.61 -5.56
N LEU A 727 -6.67 15.63 -5.21
CA LEU A 727 -8.06 15.76 -5.64
C LEU A 727 -8.16 15.87 -7.15
N ALA A 728 -8.98 15.01 -7.75
CA ALA A 728 -9.39 15.09 -9.15
C ALA A 728 -10.87 14.71 -9.31
N ALA A 729 -11.45 15.02 -10.48
CA ALA A 729 -12.81 14.64 -10.82
C ALA A 729 -12.91 13.11 -11.01
N ALA A 730 -13.88 12.46 -10.37
CA ALA A 730 -14.14 11.03 -10.57
C ALA A 730 -14.83 10.71 -11.92
N GLY A 731 -15.28 11.72 -12.65
CA GLY A 731 -16.02 11.59 -13.89
C GLY A 731 -16.29 12.95 -14.56
N PRO A 732 -17.00 12.98 -15.69
CA PRO A 732 -17.32 14.21 -16.40
C PRO A 732 -18.26 15.12 -15.59
N LEU A 733 -18.08 16.44 -15.72
CA LEU A 733 -18.93 17.43 -15.06
C LEU A 733 -20.33 17.44 -15.68
N GLN A 734 -21.33 17.00 -14.92
CA GLN A 734 -22.72 16.98 -15.35
C GLN A 734 -23.41 18.30 -14.99
N VAL A 735 -23.45 19.24 -15.93
CA VAL A 735 -24.20 20.51 -15.83
C VAL A 735 -25.13 20.60 -17.05
N PRO A 736 -26.46 20.81 -16.86
CA PRO A 736 -27.39 20.99 -17.97
C PRO A 736 -27.13 22.31 -18.71
N GLN A 737 -27.63 22.44 -19.95
CA GLN A 737 -27.51 23.68 -20.71
C GLN A 737 -28.16 24.86 -19.95
N LEU A 738 -27.38 25.91 -19.70
CA LEU A 738 -27.83 27.10 -18.99
C LEU A 738 -28.27 28.18 -19.98
N GLN A 739 -29.57 28.43 -20.05
CA GLN A 739 -30.14 29.57 -20.77
C GLN A 739 -29.82 30.90 -20.03
N PRO A 740 -29.81 32.05 -20.72
CA PRO A 740 -29.68 33.36 -20.09
C PRO A 740 -30.64 33.54 -18.90
N GLY A 741 -30.12 33.95 -17.74
CA GLY A 741 -30.88 34.14 -16.50
C GLY A 741 -31.20 32.86 -15.72
N THR A 742 -30.70 31.69 -16.15
CA THR A 742 -30.93 30.40 -15.44
C THR A 742 -29.73 29.95 -14.62
N SER A 743 -29.97 29.02 -13.70
CA SER A 743 -28.94 28.45 -12.81
C SER A 743 -29.11 26.93 -12.64
N ALA A 744 -28.02 26.24 -12.29
CA ALA A 744 -28.01 24.81 -11.99
C ALA A 744 -27.01 24.46 -10.89
N SER A 745 -27.39 23.50 -10.03
CA SER A 745 -26.51 22.88 -9.04
C SER A 745 -26.04 21.50 -9.52
N THR A 746 -24.79 21.15 -9.24
CA THR A 746 -24.25 19.81 -9.48
C THR A 746 -23.33 19.37 -8.33
N LEU A 747 -23.23 18.06 -8.12
CA LEU A 747 -22.32 17.45 -7.16
C LEU A 747 -21.35 16.58 -7.94
N LEU A 748 -20.11 17.05 -8.11
CA LEU A 748 -19.06 16.29 -8.78
C LEU A 748 -18.40 15.34 -7.78
N PRO A 749 -18.45 14.01 -7.93
CA PRO A 749 -17.72 13.11 -7.05
C PRO A 749 -16.22 13.30 -7.26
N MET A 750 -15.45 13.33 -6.17
CA MET A 750 -14.01 13.54 -6.20
C MET A 750 -13.26 12.26 -5.84
N VAL A 751 -12.14 12.02 -6.52
CA VAL A 751 -11.14 11.02 -6.16
C VAL A 751 -9.95 11.70 -5.49
N LEU A 752 -9.32 10.97 -4.56
CA LEU A 752 -8.15 11.42 -3.80
C LEU A 752 -6.88 10.78 -4.36
N PHE A 753 -5.72 11.38 -4.05
CA PHE A 753 -4.39 10.83 -4.36
C PHE A 753 -4.02 10.64 -5.84
N GLN A 754 -4.79 11.17 -6.81
CA GLN A 754 -4.45 11.08 -8.23
C GLN A 754 -3.55 12.26 -8.66
N ASN A 755 -3.97 13.50 -8.39
CA ASN A 755 -3.27 14.71 -8.82
C ASN A 755 -2.37 15.28 -7.70
N LEU A 756 -1.47 14.49 -7.13
CA LEU A 756 -0.62 14.95 -6.01
C LEU A 756 0.40 16.01 -6.45
N SER A 757 0.59 17.04 -5.63
CA SER A 757 1.63 18.06 -5.83
C SER A 757 2.85 17.80 -4.92
N PRO A 758 4.08 17.76 -5.46
CA PRO A 758 5.29 17.75 -4.65
C PRO A 758 5.57 19.17 -4.14
N GLY A 759 5.15 19.46 -2.90
CA GLY A 759 5.33 20.76 -2.27
C GLY A 759 4.70 20.84 -0.87
N PRO A 760 4.88 21.95 -0.14
CA PRO A 760 4.34 22.11 1.19
C PRO A 760 2.80 22.01 1.20
N PRO A 761 2.18 21.42 2.25
CA PRO A 761 0.73 21.29 2.33
C PRO A 761 -0.01 22.64 2.23
N THR A 762 -0.95 22.74 1.28
CA THR A 762 -1.75 23.95 1.03
C THR A 762 -3.24 23.64 0.99
N SER A 763 -4.05 24.60 1.47
CA SER A 763 -5.51 24.57 1.37
C SER A 763 -6.03 25.01 -0.01
N LEU A 764 -5.17 25.55 -0.88
CA LEU A 764 -5.58 26.15 -2.15
C LEU A 764 -5.77 25.08 -3.24
N LEU A 765 -6.96 25.07 -3.83
CA LEU A 765 -7.33 24.22 -4.96
C LEU A 765 -7.48 25.07 -6.21
N GLN A 766 -6.58 24.92 -7.18
CA GLN A 766 -6.71 25.60 -8.46
C GLN A 766 -7.58 24.77 -9.41
N VAL A 767 -8.63 25.40 -9.93
CA VAL A 767 -9.67 24.76 -10.76
C VAL A 767 -9.77 25.49 -12.09
N ALA A 768 -9.82 24.71 -13.16
CA ALA A 768 -10.10 25.19 -14.51
C ALA A 768 -11.48 24.69 -14.95
N VAL A 769 -12.36 25.60 -15.40
CA VAL A 769 -13.66 25.27 -16.01
C VAL A 769 -13.71 25.85 -17.42
N LYS A 770 -14.26 25.09 -18.37
CA LYS A 770 -14.55 25.58 -19.73
C LYS A 770 -15.94 25.15 -20.17
N ASN A 771 -16.46 25.79 -21.21
CA ASN A 771 -17.66 25.38 -21.92
C ASN A 771 -17.43 25.47 -23.45
N ASN A 772 -18.45 25.20 -24.27
CA ASN A 772 -18.31 25.21 -25.73
C ASN A 772 -18.23 26.62 -26.36
N GLN A 773 -18.66 27.67 -25.65
CA GLN A 773 -18.93 29.01 -26.21
C GLN A 773 -17.94 30.09 -25.73
N GLN A 774 -17.19 29.84 -24.65
CA GLN A 774 -16.38 30.81 -23.93
C GLN A 774 -15.00 30.23 -23.54
N PRO A 775 -13.99 31.08 -23.30
CA PRO A 775 -12.64 30.63 -22.91
C PRO A 775 -12.61 29.91 -21.56
N VAL A 776 -11.51 29.19 -21.30
CA VAL A 776 -11.26 28.52 -20.02
C VAL A 776 -11.11 29.55 -18.89
N TRP A 777 -11.87 29.40 -17.82
CA TRP A 777 -11.73 30.18 -16.59
C TRP A 777 -10.91 29.41 -15.56
N TYR A 778 -9.96 30.11 -14.94
CA TYR A 778 -9.16 29.60 -13.83
C TYR A 778 -9.53 30.35 -12.56
N PHE A 779 -9.74 29.61 -11.47
CA PHE A 779 -10.03 30.20 -10.16
C PHE A 779 -9.47 29.31 -9.04
N ASN A 780 -9.37 29.88 -7.84
CA ASN A 780 -8.85 29.19 -6.66
C ASN A 780 -9.99 29.01 -5.65
N ASP A 781 -10.22 27.78 -5.21
CA ASP A 781 -11.06 27.45 -4.04
C ASP A 781 -10.18 27.18 -2.81
N LYS A 782 -10.74 27.29 -1.61
CA LYS A 782 -10.05 27.05 -0.34
C LYS A 782 -10.68 25.86 0.40
N ILE A 783 -9.98 24.72 0.37
CA ILE A 783 -10.42 23.48 1.01
C ILE A 783 -10.26 23.59 2.52
N SER A 784 -11.31 23.22 3.26
CA SER A 784 -11.24 23.04 4.70
C SER A 784 -10.77 21.63 5.06
N PHE A 785 -9.72 21.50 5.87
CA PHE A 785 -9.09 20.20 6.17
C PHE A 785 -10.03 19.18 6.83
N HIS A 786 -11.06 19.61 7.56
CA HIS A 786 -12.01 18.72 8.22
C HIS A 786 -12.79 17.81 7.23
N VAL A 787 -12.89 18.20 5.96
CA VAL A 787 -13.54 17.42 4.89
C VAL A 787 -12.82 16.09 4.63
N PHE A 788 -11.57 15.95 5.09
CA PHE A 788 -10.80 14.71 5.00
C PHE A 788 -10.90 13.81 6.24
N PHE A 789 -11.54 14.24 7.34
CA PHE A 789 -11.71 13.35 8.50
C PHE A 789 -12.71 12.22 8.16
N ILE A 790 -12.27 10.98 8.35
CA ILE A 790 -13.04 9.77 8.02
C ILE A 790 -13.74 9.18 9.24
N GLU A 791 -14.86 8.50 9.00
CA GLU A 791 -15.70 7.88 10.05
C GLU A 791 -14.96 6.80 10.85
N ASP A 792 -13.97 6.14 10.23
CA ASP A 792 -13.01 5.20 10.85
C ASP A 792 -11.95 5.88 11.76
N GLY A 793 -12.19 7.14 12.16
CA GLY A 793 -11.35 7.88 13.11
C GLY A 793 -11.62 7.56 14.58
N LYS A 794 -12.66 6.78 14.89
CA LYS A 794 -13.02 6.40 16.25
C LYS A 794 -11.99 5.43 16.83
N MET A 795 -11.44 5.76 17.99
CA MET A 795 -10.33 5.01 18.62
C MET A 795 -10.69 4.63 20.06
N GLU A 796 -10.20 3.49 20.54
CA GLU A 796 -10.31 3.12 21.96
C GLU A 796 -9.24 3.81 22.80
N ARG A 797 -9.50 4.01 24.09
CA ARG A 797 -8.57 4.69 25.01
C ARG A 797 -7.22 3.98 25.16
N SER A 798 -7.22 2.65 25.09
CA SER A 798 -6.03 1.79 25.03
C SER A 798 -5.18 2.13 23.79
N THR A 799 -5.79 2.01 22.60
CA THR A 799 -5.16 2.31 21.31
C THR A 799 -4.66 3.75 21.21
N PHE A 800 -5.39 4.71 21.78
CA PHE A 800 -4.98 6.11 21.84
C PHE A 800 -3.67 6.28 22.63
N LEU A 801 -3.58 5.67 23.82
CA LEU A 801 -2.39 5.75 24.67
C LEU A 801 -1.19 4.99 24.07
N GLU A 802 -1.43 3.88 23.37
CA GLU A 802 -0.40 3.14 22.65
C GLU A 802 0.13 3.95 21.46
N THR A 803 -0.77 4.51 20.63
CA THR A 803 -0.39 5.36 19.48
C THR A 803 0.29 6.66 19.92
N TRP A 804 -0.11 7.24 21.06
CA TRP A 804 0.54 8.44 21.60
C TRP A 804 1.99 8.19 22.02
N LYS A 805 2.26 6.99 22.57
CA LYS A 805 3.59 6.57 23.03
C LYS A 805 4.49 6.06 21.90
N SER A 806 3.93 5.51 20.82
CA SER A 806 4.73 5.02 19.69
C SER A 806 5.21 6.14 18.76
N LEU A 807 4.56 7.31 18.79
CA LEU A 807 4.98 8.49 18.04
C LEU A 807 6.07 9.29 18.80
N PRO A 808 7.18 9.68 18.15
CA PRO A 808 8.19 10.57 18.74
C PRO A 808 7.61 11.91 19.21
N ASP A 809 8.22 12.52 20.22
CA ASP A 809 7.76 13.81 20.75
C ASP A 809 8.03 14.98 19.79
N SER A 810 8.95 14.82 18.82
CA SER A 810 9.12 15.74 17.68
C SER A 810 7.89 15.86 16.78
N ASN A 811 6.94 14.92 16.87
CA ASN A 811 5.69 14.91 16.11
C ASN A 811 4.53 15.55 16.88
N GLU A 812 4.75 16.03 18.10
CA GLU A 812 3.77 16.79 18.87
C GLU A 812 3.92 18.29 18.60
N ILE A 813 2.84 18.92 18.11
CA ILE A 813 2.82 20.35 17.81
C ILE A 813 1.62 20.95 18.54
N SER A 814 1.79 22.11 19.16
CA SER A 814 0.70 22.83 19.85
C SER A 814 0.55 24.27 19.38
N ARG A 815 -0.70 24.78 19.35
CA ARG A 815 -1.07 26.15 19.00
C ARG A 815 -2.15 26.67 19.96
N ASP A 816 -2.03 27.93 20.35
CA ASP A 816 -3.01 28.62 21.18
C ASP A 816 -4.00 29.42 20.33
N PHE A 817 -5.28 29.33 20.70
CA PHE A 817 -6.41 30.03 20.08
C PHE A 817 -7.03 31.01 21.10
N PRO A 818 -6.54 32.25 21.19
CA PRO A 818 -7.01 33.22 22.20
C PRO A 818 -8.45 33.71 21.94
N GLY A 819 -8.94 33.60 20.71
CA GLY A 819 -10.29 34.03 20.30
C GLY A 819 -11.37 32.95 20.36
N VAL A 820 -11.10 31.78 20.96
CA VAL A 820 -12.04 30.65 21.06
C VAL A 820 -12.36 30.40 22.54
N ALA A 821 -13.64 30.21 22.86
CA ALA A 821 -14.13 29.95 24.22
C ALA A 821 -15.04 28.71 24.23
N ILE A 822 -14.74 27.72 25.10
CA ILE A 822 -15.59 26.54 25.26
C ILE A 822 -16.63 26.82 26.35
N ASN A 823 -17.89 26.98 25.96
CA ASN A 823 -18.99 27.26 26.88
C ASN A 823 -19.63 25.98 27.48
N SER A 824 -19.65 24.87 26.73
CA SER A 824 -20.18 23.59 27.15
C SER A 824 -19.37 22.45 26.54
N VAL A 825 -18.69 21.67 27.38
CA VAL A 825 -17.82 20.56 26.95
C VAL A 825 -18.60 19.51 26.16
N ASP A 826 -19.77 19.10 26.65
CA ASP A 826 -20.51 18.00 26.04
C ASP A 826 -21.11 18.41 24.68
N ALA A 827 -21.52 19.67 24.53
CA ALA A 827 -22.02 20.19 23.25
C ALA A 827 -20.89 20.51 22.25
N THR A 828 -19.68 20.88 22.71
CA THR A 828 -18.49 20.92 21.85
C THR A 828 -18.09 19.52 21.37
N ILE A 829 -18.24 18.48 22.21
CA ILE A 829 -18.02 17.07 21.80
C ILE A 829 -19.03 16.65 20.72
N GLU A 830 -20.32 16.94 20.91
CA GLU A 830 -21.35 16.65 19.90
C GLU A 830 -21.08 17.38 18.57
N HIS A 831 -20.69 18.66 18.61
CA HIS A 831 -20.36 19.44 17.43
C HIS A 831 -19.14 18.89 16.68
N LEU A 832 -18.04 18.59 17.39
CA LEU A 832 -16.83 18.01 16.80
C LEU A 832 -17.10 16.60 16.20
N ALA A 833 -18.00 15.82 16.82
CA ALA A 833 -18.41 14.51 16.28
C ALA A 833 -19.13 14.62 14.92
N THR A 834 -19.82 15.73 14.62
CA THR A 834 -20.40 15.95 13.27
C THR A 834 -19.35 16.08 12.17
N SER A 835 -18.11 16.41 12.55
CA SER A 835 -16.96 16.58 11.65
C SER A 835 -15.97 15.41 11.73
N ASN A 836 -16.42 14.22 12.18
CA ASN A 836 -15.60 13.01 12.34
C ASN A 836 -14.38 13.18 13.27
N ILE A 837 -14.49 14.03 14.29
CA ILE A 837 -13.53 14.15 15.40
C ILE A 837 -14.16 13.51 16.63
N PHE A 838 -13.59 12.39 17.09
CA PHE A 838 -14.21 11.51 18.08
C PHE A 838 -13.62 11.70 19.48
N PHE A 839 -14.49 11.79 20.48
CA PHE A 839 -14.08 11.91 21.89
C PHE A 839 -13.55 10.59 22.47
N ILE A 840 -12.43 10.67 23.20
CA ILE A 840 -11.74 9.54 23.82
C ILE A 840 -11.84 9.61 25.35
N ALA A 841 -11.50 10.76 25.94
CA ALA A 841 -11.49 10.96 27.39
C ALA A 841 -11.52 12.45 27.75
N LYS A 842 -12.01 12.78 28.96
CA LYS A 842 -11.81 14.09 29.59
C LYS A 842 -11.06 13.95 30.91
N ARG A 843 -10.24 14.94 31.22
CA ARG A 843 -9.50 15.08 32.49
C ARG A 843 -9.62 16.52 32.97
N LYS A 844 -10.04 16.70 34.22
CA LYS A 844 -9.99 18.00 34.89
C LYS A 844 -8.63 18.18 35.55
N HIS A 845 -7.99 19.32 35.32
CA HIS A 845 -6.72 19.69 35.96
C HIS A 845 -6.82 21.12 36.52
N ALA A 846 -6.94 21.22 37.84
CA ALA A 846 -7.29 22.47 38.53
C ALA A 846 -8.56 23.13 37.92
N ASN A 847 -8.42 24.32 37.34
CA ASN A 847 -9.51 25.07 36.68
C ASN A 847 -9.60 24.84 35.17
N GLN A 848 -8.74 24.00 34.58
CA GLN A 848 -8.76 23.66 33.16
C GLN A 848 -9.43 22.29 32.93
N GLU A 849 -10.22 22.19 31.87
CA GLU A 849 -10.68 20.92 31.31
C GLU A 849 -9.79 20.55 30.13
N VAL A 850 -9.35 19.28 30.10
CA VAL A 850 -8.53 18.70 29.05
C VAL A 850 -9.33 17.61 28.36
N LEU A 851 -9.53 17.74 27.04
CA LEU A 851 -10.27 16.80 26.20
C LEU A 851 -9.31 16.08 25.26
N TYR A 852 -9.31 14.76 25.33
CA TYR A 852 -8.61 13.88 24.41
C TYR A 852 -9.57 13.45 23.31
N LEU A 853 -9.23 13.78 22.06
CA LEU A 853 -10.00 13.48 20.86
C LEU A 853 -9.10 12.79 19.83
N ALA A 854 -9.70 12.01 18.92
CA ALA A 854 -9.01 11.39 17.81
C ALA A 854 -9.73 11.68 16.49
N ALA A 855 -8.96 11.91 15.44
CA ALA A 855 -9.42 11.94 14.07
C ALA A 855 -8.47 11.12 13.19
N LYS A 856 -8.88 10.80 11.97
CA LYS A 856 -8.09 10.03 11.01
C LYS A 856 -8.37 10.55 9.61
N ILE A 857 -7.35 10.59 8.77
CA ILE A 857 -7.48 10.96 7.35
C ILE A 857 -7.28 9.73 6.45
N PRO A 858 -7.60 9.79 5.14
CA PRO A 858 -7.44 8.65 4.24
C PRO A 858 -5.96 8.23 4.14
N ARG A 859 -5.71 6.96 3.80
CA ARG A 859 -4.47 6.19 4.11
C ARG A 859 -4.29 5.87 5.60
N GLY A 860 -5.25 6.22 6.45
CA GLY A 860 -5.34 5.77 7.84
C GLY A 860 -4.43 6.49 8.83
N ILE A 861 -3.90 7.66 8.46
CA ILE A 861 -3.01 8.47 9.29
C ILE A 861 -3.82 9.06 10.46
N PRO A 862 -3.48 8.75 11.73
CA PRO A 862 -4.18 9.27 12.89
C PRO A 862 -3.73 10.69 13.25
N PHE A 863 -4.66 11.46 13.80
CA PHE A 863 -4.45 12.73 14.48
C PHE A 863 -4.94 12.55 15.92
N LEU A 864 -4.01 12.48 16.86
CA LEU A 864 -4.30 12.44 18.29
C LEU A 864 -4.33 13.88 18.79
N ILE A 865 -5.40 14.29 19.48
CA ILE A 865 -5.70 15.71 19.75
C ILE A 865 -5.92 15.89 21.25
N GLU A 866 -5.26 16.89 21.84
CA GLU A 866 -5.52 17.38 23.18
C GLU A 866 -6.03 18.84 23.11
N LEU A 867 -7.24 19.08 23.62
CA LEU A 867 -7.82 20.43 23.77
C LEU A 867 -7.84 20.81 25.26
N THR A 868 -7.12 21.86 25.64
CA THR A 868 -7.03 22.37 27.01
C THR A 868 -7.62 23.77 27.08
N ALA A 869 -8.71 23.95 27.84
CA ALA A 869 -9.39 25.24 27.98
C ALA A 869 -9.95 25.45 29.41
N VAL A 870 -10.25 26.71 29.75
CA VAL A 870 -11.06 27.06 30.93
C VAL A 870 -12.49 27.32 30.45
N ILE A 871 -13.47 26.62 31.01
CA ILE A 871 -14.88 26.78 30.59
C ILE A 871 -15.32 28.24 30.78
N GLY A 872 -15.92 28.82 29.73
CA GLY A 872 -16.46 30.17 29.73
C GLY A 872 -15.44 31.31 29.67
N ILE A 873 -14.15 31.01 29.49
CA ILE A 873 -13.09 32.02 29.29
C ILE A 873 -12.47 31.84 27.89
N PRO A 874 -12.28 32.92 27.11
CA PRO A 874 -11.54 32.86 25.85
C PRO A 874 -10.08 32.45 26.07
N GLY A 875 -9.62 31.42 25.35
CA GLY A 875 -8.29 30.84 25.51
C GLY A 875 -8.33 29.32 25.48
N LEU A 876 -8.12 28.75 24.29
CA LEU A 876 -8.01 27.32 24.05
C LEU A 876 -6.60 26.98 23.58
N ARG A 877 -5.90 26.06 24.25
CA ARG A 877 -4.69 25.43 23.73
C ARG A 877 -5.06 24.12 23.03
N CYS A 878 -4.59 23.95 21.80
CA CYS A 878 -4.74 22.71 21.03
C CYS A 878 -3.35 22.11 20.78
N ALA A 879 -3.14 20.86 21.20
CA ALA A 879 -1.98 20.06 20.82
C ALA A 879 -2.43 18.90 19.92
N MET A 880 -1.60 18.53 18.95
CA MET A 880 -1.81 17.36 18.11
C MET A 880 -0.52 16.56 17.93
N LYS A 881 -0.66 15.23 17.91
CA LYS A 881 0.42 14.28 17.61
C LYS A 881 0.01 13.37 16.45
N THR A 882 0.84 13.29 15.42
CA THR A 882 0.53 12.58 14.16
C THR A 882 1.80 12.09 13.43
N PRO A 883 1.77 11.00 12.65
CA PRO A 883 2.89 10.60 11.79
C PRO A 883 3.30 11.65 10.74
N SER A 884 2.43 12.63 10.42
CA SER A 884 2.64 13.61 9.35
C SER A 884 2.56 15.06 9.87
N PRO A 885 3.58 15.54 10.62
CA PRO A 885 3.57 16.84 11.27
C PRO A 885 3.41 18.02 10.30
N ASP A 886 3.80 17.87 9.03
CA ASP A 886 3.68 18.89 7.98
C ASP A 886 2.23 19.36 7.75
N MET A 887 1.24 18.52 8.11
CA MET A 887 -0.19 18.83 8.00
C MET A 887 -0.72 19.74 9.13
N ALA A 888 0.10 20.04 10.15
CA ALA A 888 -0.30 20.85 11.30
C ALA A 888 -0.94 22.19 10.96
N PRO A 889 -0.43 23.00 10.00
CA PRO A 889 -1.03 24.31 9.71
C PRO A 889 -2.48 24.21 9.24
N LEU A 890 -2.77 23.22 8.38
CA LEU A 890 -4.10 22.94 7.83
C LEU A 890 -5.04 22.34 8.87
N PHE A 891 -4.52 21.47 9.74
CA PHE A 891 -5.27 20.93 10.87
C PHE A 891 -5.73 22.04 11.83
N PHE A 892 -4.81 22.89 12.29
CA PHE A 892 -5.14 23.95 13.23
C PHE A 892 -6.12 24.97 12.65
N GLU A 893 -5.98 25.33 11.37
CA GLU A 893 -6.93 26.21 10.70
C GLU A 893 -8.35 25.62 10.68
N ALA A 894 -8.48 24.32 10.40
CA ALA A 894 -9.80 23.67 10.41
C ALA A 894 -10.39 23.54 11.82
N ILE A 895 -9.59 23.26 12.85
CA ILE A 895 -10.05 23.22 14.24
C ILE A 895 -10.50 24.61 14.71
N GLU A 896 -9.75 25.66 14.36
CA GLU A 896 -10.12 27.03 14.68
C GLU A 896 -11.44 27.44 14.00
N ALA A 897 -11.63 27.07 12.72
CA ALA A 897 -12.86 27.32 11.99
C ALA A 897 -14.07 26.56 12.58
N LEU A 898 -13.91 25.28 12.92
CA LEU A 898 -14.97 24.46 13.53
C LEU A 898 -15.38 24.94 14.93
N LEU A 899 -14.44 25.47 15.71
CA LEU A 899 -14.72 25.95 17.07
C LEU A 899 -15.14 27.44 17.10
N LYS A 900 -14.96 28.19 16.01
CA LYS A 900 -15.53 29.54 15.81
C LYS A 900 -16.92 29.52 15.18
N SER A 901 -17.33 28.42 14.55
CA SER A 901 -18.68 28.25 13.99
C SER A 901 -19.71 27.72 14.99
N TYR A 902 -19.34 27.67 16.28
CA TYR A 902 -20.12 27.15 17.41
C TYR A 902 -20.51 28.26 18.40
#